data_AF-A0A8C5HA19-F1
#
_entry.id   AF-A0A8C5HA19-F1
#
_cell.length_a   1.000
_cell.length_b   1.000
_cell.length_c   1.000
_cell.angle_alpha   90.00
_cell.angle_beta   90.00
_cell.angle_gamma   90.00
#
_symmetry.space_group_name_H-M   'P 1'
#
loop_
_entity.id
_entity.type
_entity.pdbx_description
1 polymer ?
#
loop_
_entity_poly.entity_id
_entity_poly.type
_entity_poly.pdbx_seq_one_letter_code
_entity_poly.pdbx_strand_id
1 'polypeptide(L)'
;MAECMAARLAAQEQQIRLLTGEISVLRDGVSRSSDTTVIERVSPQLENLRAENEKLRYRVLHLQRGLQEEMEREAAKGKEKELSKGLQVKTHEVKPGDKQKKEKKQDKGPGVGAVKELKPLPRYIAERLSLYEELKRESDALLAQKAADSWPITIQLPDGQKVVAKAWITTPYQLACNISQGLADNAVISRVNGELWDLDRPLEHDCSLEILHFDNDDAQAVYWHSSAHILGEAMECFYGGYLCCGPPIENGFYYDMFLDGQKGVSSGEFGDLETLCKTVMKEKQPFERLEISKQTLLKMFKYNKFKCRILNEKVTTPTTTVYRCGPLIDLCRGPHVRHTGNIKAMKIYKNSSTYWEGRTDMETLQRIYGISFPDSKMLKEWEHFQEEAKNRDHRKIGKDQELFFFHDLSPGSCFFMPRGAFIYNTLTEFIRDEYWTRGFQEVASPNIYNSKLWETSGHWQHYSENMFSFPVEDDIFALKPMNCPGHCLMFGHRPRSWRELPLRLADFGVLHRNELSGTLTGLTRVRRFQQDDAHIFCTMDQIESEMKGCLDFLRCVYGVFGFSFQLHLSTRPDKCLGDVEVWNQAEKQLENSLNKFGEPWKLNPGDGAFYGPKIDIKIRDAIGRYHQCATIQLDFQLPIRFNLTFMGKDGDDKARPVIIHRAILGSVERMVAILTENYAGKWPLWLSPCQVMLVPVNSFCEDYAKKVCKQFTDAGFTADADLDLGCLLNKKIRNAQLAQYNFILVVGEKEKMNNCVNVRTRDNKVHGELPVSEVLTRLTLLKQSRCRNAEEEF
;
A
#
# COMPACT_ATOMS: atom_id res chain seq x y z
N MET A 1 -31.79 -3.81 18.00
CA MET A 1 -30.36 -3.64 18.40
C MET A 1 -30.10 -2.20 18.83
N ALA A 2 -30.69 -1.22 18.15
CA ALA A 2 -30.66 0.20 18.49
C ALA A 2 -31.07 0.51 19.94
N GLU A 3 -32.14 -0.07 20.47
CA GLU A 3 -32.58 0.16 21.87
C GLU A 3 -31.54 -0.25 22.92
N CYS A 4 -30.85 -1.38 22.71
CA CYS A 4 -29.78 -1.83 23.61
C CYS A 4 -28.56 -0.91 23.54
N MET A 5 -28.23 -0.40 22.34
CA MET A 5 -27.15 0.57 22.15
C MET A 5 -27.51 1.93 22.77
N ALA A 6 -28.76 2.38 22.68
CA ALA A 6 -29.24 3.61 23.31
C ALA A 6 -29.21 3.52 24.85
N ALA A 7 -29.62 2.38 25.44
CA ALA A 7 -29.52 2.16 26.88
C ALA A 7 -28.06 2.16 27.37
N ARG A 8 -27.15 1.52 26.62
CA ARG A 8 -25.71 1.52 26.91
C ARG A 8 -25.08 2.91 26.79
N LEU A 9 -25.51 3.69 25.79
CA LEU A 9 -25.10 5.07 25.59
C LEU A 9 -25.49 5.95 26.79
N ALA A 10 -26.77 5.88 27.21
CA ALA A 10 -27.27 6.65 28.35
C ALA A 10 -26.51 6.32 29.66
N ALA A 11 -26.21 5.04 29.90
CA ALA A 11 -25.44 4.61 31.07
C ALA A 11 -24.00 5.17 31.06
N GLN A 12 -23.33 5.18 29.90
CA GLN A 12 -21.97 5.71 29.78
C GLN A 12 -21.93 7.25 29.86
N GLU A 13 -22.93 7.94 29.33
CA GLU A 13 -23.08 9.40 29.48
C GLU A 13 -23.28 9.79 30.96
N GLN A 14 -24.05 9.00 31.72
CA GLN A 14 -24.20 9.19 33.16
C GLN A 14 -22.88 8.95 33.90
N GLN A 15 -22.11 7.93 33.53
CA GLN A 15 -20.79 7.66 34.11
C GLN A 15 -19.79 8.80 33.84
N ILE A 16 -19.81 9.39 32.64
CA ILE A 16 -19.00 10.58 32.31
C ILE A 16 -19.38 11.76 33.20
N ARG A 17 -20.68 11.99 33.46
CA ARG A 17 -21.12 13.09 34.34
C ARG A 17 -20.59 12.91 35.76
N LEU A 18 -20.66 11.70 36.31
CA LEU A 18 -20.15 11.38 37.65
C LEU A 18 -18.63 11.59 37.74
N LEU A 19 -17.87 11.02 36.81
CA LEU A 19 -16.41 11.18 36.77
C LEU A 19 -15.99 12.64 36.55
N THR A 20 -16.74 13.39 35.74
CA THR A 20 -16.45 14.82 35.52
C THR A 20 -16.66 15.62 36.81
N GLY A 21 -17.67 15.28 37.60
CA GLY A 21 -17.89 15.86 38.93
C GLY A 21 -16.74 15.55 39.89
N GLU A 22 -16.31 14.28 39.96
CA GLU A 22 -15.21 13.83 40.82
C GLU A 22 -13.87 14.48 40.44
N ILE A 23 -13.55 14.57 39.15
CA ILE A 23 -12.38 15.29 38.62
C ILE A 23 -12.43 16.77 39.03
N SER A 24 -13.60 17.41 39.00
CA SER A 24 -13.75 18.81 39.41
C SER A 24 -13.47 18.98 40.90
N VAL A 25 -14.02 18.11 41.74
CA VAL A 25 -13.81 18.15 43.20
C VAL A 25 -12.33 17.97 43.55
N LEU A 26 -11.66 16.99 42.95
CA LEU A 26 -10.24 16.73 43.19
C LEU A 26 -9.35 17.87 42.66
N ARG A 27 -9.64 18.41 41.47
CA ARG A 27 -8.92 19.57 40.91
C ARG A 27 -9.07 20.81 41.79
N ASP A 28 -10.27 21.08 42.28
CA ASP A 28 -10.55 22.25 43.11
C ASP A 28 -9.94 22.08 44.52
N GLY A 29 -9.83 20.84 45.02
CA GLY A 29 -9.11 20.49 46.25
C GLY A 29 -7.59 20.69 46.13
N VAL A 30 -6.99 20.27 45.01
CA VAL A 30 -5.56 20.54 44.70
C VAL A 30 -5.30 22.04 44.58
N SER A 31 -6.23 22.80 43.98
CA SER A 31 -6.08 24.25 43.79
C SER A 31 -6.22 25.06 45.08
N ARG A 32 -6.79 24.48 46.15
CA ARG A 32 -7.02 25.13 47.45
C ARG A 32 -6.03 24.70 48.55
N SER A 33 -5.24 23.65 48.32
CA SER A 33 -4.27 23.14 49.29
C SER A 33 -2.91 23.82 49.10
N SER A 34 -2.32 24.34 50.18
CA SER A 34 -0.92 24.80 50.21
C SER A 34 0.07 23.73 50.69
N ASP A 35 -0.44 22.54 51.06
CA ASP A 35 0.37 21.41 51.52
C ASP A 35 0.84 20.56 50.34
N THR A 36 2.15 20.55 50.11
CA THR A 36 2.83 19.87 49.01
C THR A 36 2.64 18.35 49.06
N THR A 37 2.52 17.77 50.26
CA THR A 37 2.35 16.31 50.41
C THR A 37 0.97 15.82 50.01
N VAL A 38 -0.06 16.67 50.13
CA VAL A 38 -1.43 16.38 49.68
C VAL A 38 -1.53 16.49 48.16
N ILE A 39 -0.85 17.47 47.54
CA ILE A 39 -0.82 17.65 46.09
C ILE A 39 -0.15 16.47 45.40
N GLU A 40 0.98 15.98 45.93
CA GLU A 40 1.72 14.84 45.37
C GLU A 40 0.92 13.52 45.45
N ARG A 41 0.09 13.33 46.48
CA ARG A 41 -0.77 12.15 46.60
C ARG A 41 -1.99 12.19 45.68
N VAL A 42 -2.60 13.36 45.47
CA VAL A 42 -3.86 13.51 44.72
C VAL A 42 -3.63 13.64 43.20
N SER A 43 -2.47 14.17 42.78
CA SER A 43 -2.17 14.41 41.35
C SER A 43 -2.23 13.13 40.48
N PRO A 44 -1.65 11.98 40.89
CA PRO A 44 -1.74 10.74 40.10
C PRO A 44 -3.18 10.19 39.99
N GLN A 45 -3.98 10.33 41.06
CA GLN A 45 -5.39 9.92 41.05
C GLN A 45 -6.22 10.80 40.11
N LEU A 46 -5.95 12.11 40.08
CA LEU A 46 -6.60 13.05 39.18
C LEU A 46 -6.25 12.78 37.70
N GLU A 47 -5.00 12.43 37.41
CA GLU A 47 -4.57 12.03 36.06
C GLU A 47 -5.21 10.72 35.61
N ASN A 48 -5.28 9.71 36.48
CA ASN A 48 -5.95 8.44 36.19
C ASN A 48 -7.45 8.65 35.88
N LEU A 49 -8.16 9.45 36.69
CA LEU A 49 -9.57 9.74 36.47
C LEU A 49 -9.79 10.54 35.17
N ARG A 50 -8.88 11.46 34.81
CA ARG A 50 -8.91 12.18 33.53
C ARG A 50 -8.76 11.23 32.35
N ALA A 51 -7.79 10.32 32.42
CA ALA A 51 -7.57 9.32 31.37
C ALA A 51 -8.76 8.35 31.23
N GLU A 52 -9.39 7.96 32.35
CA GLU A 52 -10.59 7.11 32.33
C GLU A 52 -11.82 7.85 31.73
N ASN A 53 -12.02 9.12 32.10
CA ASN A 53 -13.08 9.96 31.56
C ASN A 53 -12.91 10.19 30.05
N GLU A 54 -11.67 10.39 29.59
CA GLU A 54 -11.34 10.51 28.16
C GLU A 54 -11.62 9.21 27.39
N LYS A 55 -11.22 8.05 27.93
CA LYS A 55 -11.53 6.73 27.35
C LYS A 55 -13.03 6.48 27.27
N LEU A 56 -13.81 6.88 28.27
CA LEU A 56 -15.27 6.76 28.26
C LEU A 56 -15.92 7.68 27.23
N ARG A 57 -15.47 8.93 27.10
CA ARG A 57 -15.93 9.87 26.05
C ARG A 57 -15.67 9.32 24.65
N TYR A 58 -14.52 8.67 24.45
CA TYR A 58 -14.21 7.99 23.19
C TYR A 58 -15.14 6.81 22.89
N ARG A 59 -15.48 5.99 23.90
CA ARG A 59 -16.44 4.87 23.74
C ARG A 59 -17.85 5.37 23.42
N VAL A 60 -18.29 6.44 24.08
CA VAL A 60 -19.59 7.10 23.82
C VAL A 60 -19.67 7.60 22.38
N LEU A 61 -18.60 8.21 21.86
CA LEU A 61 -18.55 8.65 20.45
C LEU A 61 -18.74 7.49 19.46
N HIS A 62 -18.12 6.34 19.74
CA HIS A 62 -18.30 5.13 18.91
C HIS A 62 -19.69 4.52 19.03
N LEU A 63 -20.28 4.49 20.24
CA LEU A 63 -21.65 4.03 20.44
C LEU A 63 -22.67 4.94 19.75
N GLN A 64 -22.46 6.26 19.74
CA GLN A 64 -23.32 7.22 19.02
C GLN A 64 -23.29 6.96 17.51
N ARG A 65 -22.11 6.71 16.94
CA ARG A 65 -21.96 6.35 15.52
C ARG A 65 -22.64 5.03 15.20
N GLY A 66 -22.42 3.99 16.00
CA GLY A 66 -23.06 2.69 15.82
C GLY A 66 -24.58 2.75 15.96
N LEU A 67 -25.09 3.57 16.89
CA LEU A 67 -26.53 3.79 17.04
C LEU A 67 -27.12 4.52 15.83
N GLN A 68 -26.45 5.54 15.31
CA GLN A 68 -26.86 6.29 14.12
C GLN A 68 -26.92 5.37 12.88
N GLU A 69 -25.87 4.57 12.65
CA GLU A 69 -25.82 3.60 11.56
C GLU A 69 -26.93 2.55 11.65
N GLU A 70 -27.24 2.06 12.85
CA GLU A 70 -28.30 1.07 13.05
C GLU A 70 -29.69 1.69 12.87
N MET A 71 -29.91 2.94 13.31
CA MET A 71 -31.14 3.68 13.05
C MET A 71 -31.34 3.93 11.55
N GLU A 72 -30.28 4.26 10.82
CA GLU A 72 -30.31 4.42 9.35
C GLU A 72 -30.63 3.10 8.64
N ARG A 73 -30.08 1.98 9.13
CA ARG A 73 -30.41 0.62 8.63
C ARG A 73 -31.86 0.22 8.92
N GLU A 74 -32.38 0.51 10.11
CA GLU A 74 -33.79 0.26 10.45
C GLU A 74 -34.73 1.14 9.60
N ALA A 75 -34.38 2.41 9.36
CA ALA A 75 -35.12 3.31 8.48
C ALA A 75 -35.10 2.86 7.00
N ALA A 76 -33.97 2.33 6.51
CA ALA A 76 -33.85 1.77 5.17
C ALA A 76 -34.73 0.51 4.98
N LYS A 77 -34.73 -0.39 5.97
CA LYS A 77 -35.60 -1.59 5.99
C LYS A 77 -37.09 -1.22 6.07
N GLY A 78 -37.43 -0.14 6.78
CA GLY A 78 -38.79 0.41 6.84
C GLY A 78 -39.27 0.90 5.47
N LYS A 79 -38.43 1.65 4.75
CA LYS A 79 -38.72 2.14 3.39
C LYS A 79 -38.86 1.00 2.38
N GLU A 80 -38.03 -0.05 2.45
CA GLU A 80 -38.17 -1.23 1.59
C GLU A 80 -39.47 -2.00 1.87
N LYS A 81 -39.90 -2.09 3.13
CA LYS A 81 -41.20 -2.69 3.49
C LYS A 81 -42.39 -1.86 2.99
N GLU A 82 -42.33 -0.54 3.04
CA GLU A 82 -43.39 0.33 2.47
C GLU A 82 -43.43 0.27 0.93
N LEU A 83 -42.28 0.23 0.27
CA LEU A 83 -42.18 0.02 -1.19
C LEU A 83 -42.73 -1.35 -1.61
N SER A 84 -42.50 -2.41 -0.82
CA SER A 84 -43.06 -3.74 -1.09
C SER A 84 -44.59 -3.84 -0.85
N LYS A 85 -45.15 -3.07 0.10
CA LYS A 85 -46.60 -3.00 0.34
C LYS A 85 -47.34 -2.12 -0.68
N GLY A 86 -46.67 -1.10 -1.24
CA GLY A 86 -47.22 -0.24 -2.28
C GLY A 86 -47.40 -0.93 -3.65
N LEU A 87 -46.69 -2.02 -3.90
CA LEU A 87 -46.75 -2.77 -5.17
C LEU A 87 -47.80 -3.90 -5.22
N GLN A 88 -48.58 -4.13 -4.15
CA GLN A 88 -49.59 -5.20 -4.13
C GLN A 88 -51.05 -4.73 -4.33
N VAL A 89 -51.31 -3.44 -4.56
CA VAL A 89 -52.67 -2.95 -4.79
C VAL A 89 -52.73 -2.06 -6.02
N LYS A 90 -52.94 -2.68 -7.19
CA LYS A 90 -53.81 -2.23 -8.31
C LYS A 90 -53.39 -2.90 -9.62
N THR A 91 -54.01 -4.03 -9.92
CA THR A 91 -54.22 -4.51 -11.28
C THR A 91 -55.65 -4.20 -11.68
N HIS A 92 -55.87 -3.32 -12.67
CA HIS A 92 -56.97 -3.46 -13.63
C HIS A 92 -56.67 -2.71 -14.93
N GLU A 93 -57.15 -3.36 -15.99
CA GLU A 93 -57.06 -3.16 -17.44
C GLU A 93 -57.39 -1.74 -17.98
N VAL A 94 -56.81 -1.39 -19.14
CA VAL A 94 -57.47 -1.19 -20.46
C VAL A 94 -56.60 -0.33 -21.42
N LYS A 95 -56.79 -0.62 -22.71
CA LYS A 95 -56.14 -0.28 -24.00
C LYS A 95 -56.19 1.22 -24.46
N PRO A 96 -55.62 1.57 -25.65
CA PRO A 96 -54.84 2.79 -25.89
C PRO A 96 -55.53 3.90 -26.72
N GLY A 97 -54.94 5.10 -26.67
CA GLY A 97 -55.13 6.20 -27.64
C GLY A 97 -55.42 7.54 -26.95
N ASP A 98 -54.60 8.57 -27.15
CA ASP A 98 -54.84 9.58 -28.20
C ASP A 98 -53.76 10.69 -28.18
N LYS A 99 -53.58 11.32 -29.34
CA LYS A 99 -52.66 12.43 -29.61
C LYS A 99 -53.09 13.71 -28.90
N GLN A 100 -52.16 14.44 -28.27
CA GLN A 100 -52.25 15.91 -28.23
C GLN A 100 -50.90 16.60 -28.41
N LYS A 101 -50.99 17.71 -29.15
CA LYS A 101 -49.95 18.45 -29.86
C LYS A 101 -49.02 19.20 -28.90
N LYS A 102 -47.71 19.13 -29.20
CA LYS A 102 -46.71 20.11 -28.76
C LYS A 102 -46.83 21.37 -29.63
N GLU A 103 -47.13 22.51 -29.02
CA GLU A 103 -46.78 23.82 -29.56
C GLU A 103 -45.43 24.28 -29.00
N LYS A 104 -44.60 24.78 -29.91
CA LYS A 104 -43.27 25.33 -29.67
C LYS A 104 -43.37 26.72 -29.05
N LYS A 105 -42.50 27.03 -28.09
CA LYS A 105 -41.78 28.30 -28.07
C LYS A 105 -40.28 28.02 -28.01
N GLN A 106 -39.59 28.55 -29.01
CA GLN A 106 -38.14 28.65 -29.09
C GLN A 106 -37.65 29.60 -28.00
N ASP A 107 -36.59 29.21 -27.29
CA ASP A 107 -35.42 30.07 -27.23
C ASP A 107 -34.14 29.22 -27.13
N LYS A 108 -33.09 29.63 -27.85
CA LYS A 108 -31.82 28.93 -28.00
C LYS A 108 -30.77 29.60 -27.10
N GLY A 109 -30.08 28.81 -26.29
CA GLY A 109 -28.75 29.13 -25.77
C GLY A 109 -28.08 27.86 -25.23
N PRO A 110 -26.79 27.58 -25.54
CA PRO A 110 -26.10 26.40 -25.03
C PRO A 110 -25.66 26.67 -23.59
N GLY A 111 -26.49 26.31 -22.62
CA GLY A 111 -26.13 26.38 -21.20
C GLY A 111 -25.21 25.23 -20.81
N VAL A 112 -23.92 25.52 -20.66
CA VAL A 112 -22.97 24.70 -19.89
C VAL A 112 -23.56 24.50 -18.49
N GLY A 113 -23.65 23.25 -18.02
CA GLY A 113 -24.15 22.95 -16.68
C GLY A 113 -23.42 23.79 -15.63
N ALA A 114 -24.17 24.51 -14.80
CA ALA A 114 -23.60 25.42 -13.82
C ALA A 114 -22.70 24.66 -12.85
N VAL A 115 -21.40 24.96 -12.87
CA VAL A 115 -20.40 24.39 -11.97
C VAL A 115 -20.73 24.81 -10.53
N LYS A 116 -20.74 23.85 -9.60
CA LYS A 116 -21.07 24.08 -8.18
C LYS A 116 -19.88 24.69 -7.44
N GLU A 117 -19.58 25.96 -7.71
CA GLU A 117 -18.64 26.74 -6.90
C GLU A 117 -19.34 27.37 -5.70
N LEU A 118 -18.58 27.61 -4.63
CA LEU A 118 -19.06 28.40 -3.50
C LEU A 118 -19.38 29.84 -3.97
N LYS A 119 -20.60 30.28 -3.68
CA LYS A 119 -21.03 31.67 -3.89
C LYS A 119 -21.60 32.23 -2.58
N PRO A 120 -20.94 33.20 -1.93
CA PRO A 120 -19.64 33.80 -2.30
C PRO A 120 -18.43 32.90 -2.02
N LEU A 121 -17.33 33.15 -2.72
CA LEU A 121 -16.03 32.53 -2.41
C LEU A 121 -15.52 32.95 -1.02
N PRO A 122 -14.64 32.16 -0.38
CA PRO A 122 -14.05 32.52 0.90
C PRO A 122 -13.30 33.86 0.86
N ARG A 123 -13.53 34.71 1.88
CA ARG A 123 -12.93 36.07 1.96
C ARG A 123 -11.41 36.08 1.92
N TYR A 124 -10.77 35.04 2.47
CA TYR A 124 -9.32 34.94 2.53
C TYR A 124 -8.65 34.92 1.14
N ILE A 125 -9.36 34.48 0.09
CA ILE A 125 -8.82 34.44 -1.27
C ILE A 125 -8.52 35.86 -1.76
N ALA A 126 -9.47 36.78 -1.60
CA ALA A 126 -9.32 38.17 -2.02
C ALA A 126 -8.24 38.91 -1.21
N GLU A 127 -8.20 38.71 0.10
CA GLU A 127 -7.19 39.32 0.98
C GLU A 127 -5.77 38.86 0.63
N ARG A 128 -5.59 37.54 0.41
CA ARG A 128 -4.31 36.93 0.02
C ARG A 128 -3.82 37.44 -1.33
N LEU A 129 -4.71 37.55 -2.32
CA LEU A 129 -4.39 38.08 -3.65
C LEU A 129 -3.97 39.55 -3.60
N SER A 130 -4.69 40.38 -2.85
CA SER A 130 -4.35 41.80 -2.68
C SER A 130 -2.93 41.99 -2.15
N LEU A 131 -2.54 41.20 -1.13
CA LEU A 131 -1.20 41.25 -0.57
C LEU A 131 -0.16 40.70 -1.56
N TYR A 132 -0.48 39.65 -2.32
CA TYR A 132 0.44 39.10 -3.32
C TYR A 132 0.74 40.12 -4.43
N GLU A 133 -0.25 40.85 -4.94
CA GLU A 133 -0.06 41.87 -5.99
C GLU A 133 0.81 43.05 -5.52
N GLU A 134 0.79 43.38 -4.22
CA GLU A 134 1.73 44.34 -3.63
C GLU A 134 3.16 43.79 -3.65
N LEU A 135 3.37 42.58 -3.13
CA LEU A 135 4.69 41.95 -3.06
C LEU A 135 5.26 41.61 -4.44
N LYS A 136 4.41 41.27 -5.41
CA LYS A 136 4.80 40.98 -6.79
C LYS A 136 5.37 42.22 -7.47
N ARG A 137 4.74 43.38 -7.29
CA ARG A 137 5.25 44.66 -7.82
C ARG A 137 6.63 45.02 -7.24
N GLU A 138 6.84 44.79 -5.94
CA GLU A 138 8.14 44.99 -5.31
C GLU A 138 9.20 44.03 -5.87
N SER A 139 8.87 42.74 -5.98
CA SER A 139 9.77 41.73 -6.55
C SER A 139 10.11 42.00 -8.02
N ASP A 140 9.14 42.43 -8.82
CA ASP A 140 9.35 42.74 -10.23
C ASP A 140 10.25 43.96 -10.42
N ALA A 141 10.11 44.98 -9.56
CA ALA A 141 11.01 46.13 -9.57
C ALA A 141 12.46 45.71 -9.24
N LEU A 142 12.65 44.81 -8.25
CA LEU A 142 13.96 44.27 -7.90
C LEU A 142 14.55 43.42 -9.04
N LEU A 143 13.76 42.58 -9.69
CA LEU A 143 14.19 41.78 -10.84
C LEU A 143 14.56 42.67 -12.03
N ALA A 144 13.78 43.71 -12.31
CA ALA A 144 14.08 44.68 -13.36
C ALA A 144 15.40 45.42 -13.09
N GLN A 145 15.68 45.77 -11.84
CA GLN A 145 16.97 46.36 -11.44
C GLN A 145 18.13 45.39 -11.70
N LYS A 146 18.02 44.13 -11.25
CA LYS A 146 19.04 43.10 -11.51
C LYS A 146 19.27 42.84 -13.01
N ALA A 147 18.20 42.85 -13.79
CA ALA A 147 18.27 42.71 -15.24
C ALA A 147 18.96 43.91 -15.91
N ALA A 148 18.76 45.14 -15.40
CA ALA A 148 19.48 46.32 -15.88
C ALA A 148 20.99 46.20 -15.65
N ASP A 149 21.39 45.61 -14.52
CA ASP A 149 22.80 45.33 -14.17
C ASP A 149 23.31 43.98 -14.71
N SER A 150 22.68 43.44 -15.76
CA SER A 150 23.03 42.13 -16.34
C SER A 150 24.45 42.08 -16.93
N TRP A 151 25.07 40.89 -16.85
CA TRP A 151 26.36 40.59 -17.45
C TRP A 151 26.31 39.33 -18.32
N PRO A 152 27.25 39.13 -19.26
CA PRO A 152 27.33 37.91 -20.05
C PRO A 152 27.64 36.68 -19.19
N ILE A 153 26.91 35.60 -19.41
CA ILE A 153 27.13 34.29 -18.78
C ILE A 153 27.23 33.20 -19.84
N THR A 154 27.94 32.12 -19.52
CA THR A 154 28.13 30.96 -20.39
C THR A 154 27.27 29.80 -19.93
N ILE A 155 26.40 29.31 -20.82
CA ILE A 155 25.51 28.17 -20.57
C ILE A 155 26.03 26.95 -21.32
N GLN A 156 26.28 25.86 -20.62
CA GLN A 156 26.67 24.58 -21.22
C GLN A 156 25.44 23.69 -21.40
N LEU A 157 25.19 23.27 -22.65
CA LEU A 157 24.13 22.32 -23.00
C LEU A 157 24.61 20.86 -22.88
N PRO A 158 23.70 19.87 -22.89
CA PRO A 158 24.07 18.45 -22.68
C PRO A 158 24.97 17.87 -23.78
N ASP A 159 24.92 18.42 -25.00
CA ASP A 159 25.78 18.06 -26.13
C ASP A 159 27.20 18.67 -26.04
N GLY A 160 27.47 19.43 -24.98
CA GLY A 160 28.73 20.15 -24.77
C GLY A 160 28.79 21.51 -25.44
N GLN A 161 27.75 21.92 -26.19
CA GLN A 161 27.69 23.25 -26.79
C GLN A 161 27.64 24.34 -25.71
N LYS A 162 28.39 25.42 -25.91
CA LYS A 162 28.38 26.59 -25.04
C LYS A 162 27.63 27.74 -25.71
N VAL A 163 26.63 28.27 -25.02
CA VAL A 163 25.79 29.39 -25.48
C VAL A 163 26.04 30.60 -24.59
N VAL A 164 26.26 31.75 -25.20
CA VAL A 164 26.38 33.03 -24.47
C VAL A 164 24.97 33.57 -24.19
N ALA A 165 24.70 33.86 -22.92
CA ALA A 165 23.43 34.37 -22.41
C ALA A 165 23.66 35.61 -21.53
N LYS A 166 22.59 36.23 -21.03
CA LYS A 166 22.65 37.37 -20.10
C LYS A 166 22.07 37.00 -18.74
N ALA A 167 22.84 37.22 -17.67
CA ALA A 167 22.40 37.02 -16.30
C ALA A 167 21.14 37.84 -16.00
N TRP A 168 20.21 37.27 -15.22
CA TRP A 168 18.94 37.88 -14.82
C TRP A 168 17.97 38.23 -15.95
N ILE A 169 18.30 37.92 -17.21
CA ILE A 169 17.45 38.15 -18.39
C ILE A 169 17.11 36.84 -19.08
N THR A 170 18.12 36.03 -19.40
CA THR A 170 17.92 34.81 -20.17
C THR A 170 17.31 33.71 -19.31
N THR A 171 16.24 33.08 -19.79
CA THR A 171 15.59 31.96 -19.10
C THR A 171 15.84 30.64 -19.83
N PRO A 172 15.73 29.49 -19.14
CA PRO A 172 15.73 28.17 -19.78
C PRO A 172 14.71 28.05 -20.93
N TYR A 173 13.51 28.62 -20.76
CA TYR A 173 12.48 28.62 -21.81
C TYR A 173 12.92 29.35 -23.07
N GLN A 174 13.53 30.54 -22.93
CA GLN A 174 14.03 31.29 -24.09
C GLN A 174 15.12 30.52 -24.84
N LEU A 175 16.02 29.84 -24.12
CA LEU A 175 17.03 28.99 -24.73
C LEU A 175 16.40 27.78 -25.43
N ALA A 176 15.38 27.15 -24.84
CA ALA A 176 14.65 26.07 -25.49
C ALA A 176 13.96 26.53 -26.79
N CYS A 177 13.32 27.71 -26.79
CA CYS A 177 12.73 28.31 -27.99
C CYS A 177 13.75 28.57 -29.09
N ASN A 178 14.95 29.03 -28.73
CA ASN A 178 16.05 29.26 -29.68
C ASN A 178 16.56 27.97 -30.33
N ILE A 179 16.48 26.84 -29.62
CA ILE A 179 16.84 25.51 -30.16
C ILE A 179 15.71 25.02 -31.09
N SER A 180 14.48 24.91 -30.56
CA SER A 180 13.29 24.66 -31.36
C SER A 180 12.01 24.93 -30.56
N GLN A 181 10.95 25.36 -31.25
CA GLN A 181 9.64 25.53 -30.60
C GLN A 181 9.09 24.20 -30.07
N GLY A 182 9.33 23.08 -30.77
CA GLY A 182 8.90 21.75 -30.31
C GLY A 182 9.56 21.31 -29.01
N LEU A 183 10.84 21.65 -28.80
CA LEU A 183 11.51 21.41 -27.51
C LEU A 183 10.87 22.25 -26.40
N ALA A 184 10.64 23.54 -26.66
CA ALA A 184 10.07 24.47 -25.70
C ALA A 184 8.63 24.10 -25.29
N ASP A 185 7.80 23.66 -26.24
CA ASP A 185 6.40 23.30 -26.00
C ASP A 185 6.27 22.00 -25.20
N ASN A 186 7.21 21.07 -25.36
CA ASN A 186 7.22 19.79 -24.65
C ASN A 186 8.06 19.81 -23.37
N ALA A 187 8.73 20.93 -23.05
CA ALA A 187 9.51 21.07 -21.83
C ALA A 187 8.59 21.12 -20.61
N VAL A 188 8.90 20.30 -19.60
CA VAL A 188 8.18 20.30 -18.31
C VAL A 188 8.91 21.20 -17.32
N ILE A 189 10.22 21.01 -17.20
CA ILE A 189 11.08 21.74 -16.26
C ILE A 189 12.52 21.80 -16.80
N SER A 190 13.41 22.55 -16.15
CA SER A 190 14.85 22.51 -16.44
C SER A 190 15.67 22.07 -15.23
N ARG A 191 16.91 21.62 -15.48
CA ARG A 191 17.93 21.36 -14.46
C ARG A 191 19.11 22.30 -14.70
N VAL A 192 19.46 23.09 -13.70
CA VAL A 192 20.54 24.08 -13.72
C VAL A 192 21.57 23.69 -12.66
N ASN A 193 22.80 23.38 -13.07
CA ASN A 193 23.88 22.89 -12.18
C ASN A 193 23.45 21.70 -11.28
N GLY A 194 22.62 20.80 -11.80
CA GLY A 194 22.12 19.65 -11.06
C GLY A 194 20.82 19.90 -10.27
N GLU A 195 20.40 21.15 -10.09
CA GLU A 195 19.19 21.51 -9.34
C GLU A 195 17.99 21.78 -10.28
N LEU A 196 16.78 21.40 -9.87
CA LEU A 196 15.57 21.68 -10.66
C LEU A 196 15.22 23.18 -10.63
N TRP A 197 14.85 23.72 -11.78
CA TRP A 197 14.73 25.16 -12.02
C TRP A 197 13.56 25.48 -12.95
N ASP A 198 12.72 26.45 -12.55
CA ASP A 198 11.55 26.88 -13.33
C ASP A 198 11.97 27.40 -14.72
N LEU A 199 11.22 27.03 -15.75
CA LEU A 199 11.55 27.38 -17.14
C LEU A 199 11.56 28.90 -17.39
N ASP A 200 10.76 29.66 -16.65
CA ASP A 200 10.70 31.12 -16.75
C ASP A 200 11.59 31.85 -15.73
N ARG A 201 12.29 31.13 -14.84
CA ARG A 201 13.20 31.75 -13.87
C ARG A 201 14.51 32.13 -14.57
N PRO A 202 14.94 33.41 -14.53
CA PRO A 202 16.17 33.84 -15.17
C PRO A 202 17.41 33.13 -14.62
N LEU A 203 18.38 32.87 -15.48
CA LEU A 203 19.67 32.31 -15.11
C LEU A 203 20.55 33.39 -14.47
N GLU A 204 21.19 33.05 -13.35
CA GLU A 204 21.89 34.03 -12.51
C GLU A 204 23.40 34.04 -12.76
N HIS A 205 23.99 32.90 -13.14
CA HIS A 205 25.43 32.69 -13.31
C HIS A 205 25.70 31.68 -14.44
N ASP A 206 26.99 31.49 -14.76
CA ASP A 206 27.44 30.38 -15.62
C ASP A 206 26.91 29.04 -15.08
N CYS A 207 26.34 28.23 -15.96
CA CYS A 207 25.74 26.98 -15.54
C CYS A 207 25.67 25.93 -16.65
N SER A 208 25.51 24.67 -16.24
CA SER A 208 25.02 23.61 -17.12
C SER A 208 23.49 23.61 -17.13
N LEU A 209 22.89 23.54 -18.31
CA LEU A 209 21.43 23.52 -18.49
C LEU A 209 20.99 22.23 -19.19
N GLU A 210 20.00 21.57 -18.62
CA GLU A 210 19.29 20.44 -19.20
C GLU A 210 17.78 20.75 -19.23
N ILE A 211 17.11 20.47 -20.34
CA ILE A 211 15.65 20.60 -20.47
C ILE A 211 15.04 19.23 -20.27
N LEU A 212 14.14 19.09 -19.30
CA LEU A 212 13.53 17.81 -18.94
C LEU A 212 12.11 17.71 -19.50
N HIS A 213 11.80 16.53 -20.05
CA HIS A 213 10.49 16.17 -20.57
C HIS A 213 9.77 15.20 -19.62
N PHE A 214 8.50 14.90 -19.89
CA PHE A 214 7.65 14.07 -19.02
C PHE A 214 8.12 12.61 -18.88
N ASP A 215 9.07 12.15 -19.69
CA ASP A 215 9.69 10.82 -19.58
C ASP A 215 10.75 10.73 -18.47
N ASN A 216 11.16 11.86 -17.88
CA ASN A 216 12.09 11.91 -16.76
C ASN A 216 11.35 11.92 -15.40
N ASP A 217 11.81 11.12 -14.43
CA ASP A 217 11.18 10.97 -13.11
C ASP A 217 11.07 12.31 -12.34
N ASP A 218 12.11 13.15 -12.37
CA ASP A 218 12.08 14.47 -11.71
C ASP A 218 11.05 15.39 -12.36
N ALA A 219 10.93 15.34 -13.69
CA ALA A 219 9.94 16.10 -14.43
C ALA A 219 8.51 15.61 -14.15
N GLN A 220 8.28 14.30 -14.05
CA GLN A 220 6.98 13.75 -13.65
C GLN A 220 6.57 14.24 -12.26
N ALA A 221 7.50 14.23 -11.30
CA ALA A 221 7.25 14.75 -9.97
C ALA A 221 6.84 16.24 -9.99
N VAL A 222 7.55 17.10 -10.73
CA VAL A 222 7.20 18.53 -10.89
C VAL A 222 5.85 18.71 -11.59
N TYR A 223 5.57 17.89 -12.61
CA TYR A 223 4.33 17.91 -13.36
C TYR A 223 3.12 17.56 -12.48
N TRP A 224 3.22 16.49 -11.69
CA TRP A 224 2.19 16.09 -10.76
C TRP A 224 2.07 17.05 -9.58
N HIS A 225 3.17 17.64 -9.12
CA HIS A 225 3.13 18.68 -8.11
C HIS A 225 2.36 19.93 -8.58
N SER A 226 2.57 20.35 -9.82
CA SER A 226 1.80 21.42 -10.45
C SER A 226 0.32 21.05 -10.62
N SER A 227 0.05 19.77 -10.89
CA SER A 227 -1.31 19.25 -10.96
C SER A 227 -2.01 19.23 -9.59
N ALA A 228 -1.26 19.03 -8.50
CA ALA A 228 -1.79 19.19 -7.15
C ALA A 228 -2.26 20.63 -6.92
N HIS A 229 -1.54 21.65 -7.37
CA HIS A 229 -1.98 23.05 -7.22
C HIS A 229 -3.31 23.31 -7.96
N ILE A 230 -3.49 22.78 -9.16
CA ILE A 230 -4.77 22.86 -9.89
C ILE A 230 -5.91 22.25 -9.06
N LEU A 231 -5.67 21.08 -8.44
CA LEU A 231 -6.64 20.45 -7.56
C LEU A 231 -6.88 21.28 -6.28
N GLY A 232 -5.83 21.86 -5.70
CA GLY A 232 -5.92 22.72 -4.51
C GLY A 232 -6.81 23.94 -4.75
N GLU A 233 -6.67 24.60 -5.90
CA GLU A 233 -7.55 25.69 -6.32
C GLU A 233 -9.00 25.23 -6.40
N ALA A 234 -9.25 24.13 -7.12
CA ALA A 234 -10.59 23.56 -7.24
C ALA A 234 -11.19 23.22 -5.86
N MET A 235 -10.38 22.71 -4.93
CA MET A 235 -10.79 22.38 -3.56
C MET A 235 -11.12 23.63 -2.72
N GLU A 236 -10.32 24.71 -2.80
CA GLU A 236 -10.65 26.00 -2.15
C GLU A 236 -11.97 26.57 -2.69
N CYS A 237 -12.18 26.53 -4.02
CA CYS A 237 -13.38 27.04 -4.67
C CYS A 237 -14.64 26.20 -4.39
N PHE A 238 -14.49 24.87 -4.26
CA PHE A 238 -15.63 23.95 -4.08
C PHE A 238 -16.01 23.76 -2.62
N TYR A 239 -15.02 23.58 -1.73
CA TYR A 239 -15.28 23.27 -0.32
C TYR A 239 -14.98 24.42 0.64
N GLY A 240 -14.12 25.38 0.27
CA GLY A 240 -13.74 26.50 1.12
C GLY A 240 -12.88 26.11 2.33
N GLY A 241 -12.31 24.90 2.32
CA GLY A 241 -11.47 24.37 3.40
C GLY A 241 -10.08 24.98 3.46
N TYR A 242 -9.26 24.50 4.40
CA TYR A 242 -7.87 24.93 4.56
C TYR A 242 -6.92 23.90 3.96
N LEU A 243 -6.27 24.27 2.86
CA LEU A 243 -5.25 23.46 2.21
C LEU A 243 -4.07 23.21 3.15
N CYS A 244 -3.57 21.98 3.15
CA CYS A 244 -2.49 21.52 4.02
C CYS A 244 -1.24 21.18 3.21
N CYS A 245 -1.17 19.97 2.65
CA CYS A 245 -0.02 19.44 1.94
C CYS A 245 -0.47 18.80 0.63
N GLY A 246 0.23 19.10 -0.48
CA GLY A 246 -0.07 18.54 -1.81
C GLY A 246 1.17 18.03 -2.55
N PRO A 247 1.83 16.96 -2.08
CA PRO A 247 3.04 16.45 -2.71
C PRO A 247 2.71 15.58 -3.94
N PRO A 248 3.65 15.49 -4.90
CA PRO A 248 3.63 14.40 -5.87
C PRO A 248 3.89 13.06 -5.16
N ILE A 249 3.41 11.99 -5.76
CA ILE A 249 3.67 10.60 -5.36
C ILE A 249 4.04 9.78 -6.60
N GLU A 250 4.52 8.56 -6.38
CA GLU A 250 4.69 7.62 -7.49
C GLU A 250 3.35 7.45 -8.22
N ASN A 251 3.34 7.73 -9.53
CA ASN A 251 2.15 7.69 -10.39
C ASN A 251 1.02 8.66 -10.00
N GLY A 252 1.33 9.90 -9.59
CA GLY A 252 0.33 10.95 -9.44
C GLY A 252 0.62 11.93 -8.31
N PHE A 253 -0.45 12.39 -7.65
CA PHE A 253 -0.38 13.33 -6.54
C PHE A 253 -1.57 13.16 -5.59
N TYR A 254 -1.50 13.79 -4.43
CA TYR A 254 -2.67 14.03 -3.60
C TYR A 254 -2.67 15.46 -3.06
N TYR A 255 -3.82 15.89 -2.54
CA TYR A 255 -3.91 17.11 -1.73
C TYR A 255 -4.72 16.86 -0.47
N ASP A 256 -4.16 17.27 0.67
CA ASP A 256 -4.81 17.28 1.97
C ASP A 256 -5.49 18.63 2.24
N MET A 257 -6.72 18.57 2.72
CA MET A 257 -7.48 19.75 3.12
C MET A 257 -8.23 19.48 4.42
N PHE A 258 -8.20 20.46 5.30
CA PHE A 258 -9.04 20.48 6.48
C PHE A 258 -10.41 21.07 6.16
N LEU A 259 -11.46 20.36 6.52
CA LEU A 259 -12.86 20.81 6.41
C LEU A 259 -13.45 20.96 7.79
N ASP A 260 -13.98 22.16 8.07
CA ASP A 260 -14.66 22.43 9.33
C ASP A 260 -16.07 21.78 9.35
N GLY A 261 -16.52 21.36 10.54
CA GLY A 261 -17.90 20.89 10.74
C GLY A 261 -18.27 19.48 10.23
N GLN A 262 -17.41 18.47 10.39
CA GLN A 262 -17.65 17.05 10.01
C GLN A 262 -18.03 16.82 8.53
N LYS A 263 -17.79 17.78 7.63
CA LYS A 263 -17.97 17.58 6.19
C LYS A 263 -16.86 16.68 5.64
N GLY A 264 -17.24 15.63 4.92
CA GLY A 264 -16.33 14.73 4.23
C GLY A 264 -16.37 14.92 2.71
N VAL A 265 -15.36 14.44 2.01
CA VAL A 265 -15.35 14.35 0.55
C VAL A 265 -16.09 13.08 0.12
N SER A 266 -16.95 13.17 -0.89
CA SER A 266 -17.64 12.01 -1.48
C SER A 266 -17.16 11.73 -2.89
N SER A 267 -17.09 10.45 -3.29
CA SER A 267 -16.76 10.05 -4.66
C SER A 267 -17.78 10.54 -5.69
N GLY A 268 -19.02 10.84 -5.26
CA GLY A 268 -20.04 11.48 -6.11
C GLY A 268 -19.68 12.90 -6.55
N GLU A 269 -18.72 13.55 -5.91
CA GLU A 269 -18.29 14.94 -6.17
C GLU A 269 -17.10 15.01 -7.14
N PHE A 270 -16.48 13.87 -7.48
CA PHE A 270 -15.28 13.85 -8.33
C PHE A 270 -15.52 14.50 -9.70
N GLY A 271 -16.68 14.26 -10.31
CA GLY A 271 -17.02 14.86 -11.61
C GLY A 271 -17.13 16.40 -11.56
N ASP A 272 -17.62 16.94 -10.44
CA ASP A 272 -17.73 18.39 -10.24
C ASP A 272 -16.33 19.00 -10.06
N LEU A 273 -15.47 18.38 -9.23
CA LEU A 273 -14.08 18.80 -9.03
C LEU A 273 -13.22 18.70 -10.31
N GLU A 274 -13.36 17.62 -11.07
CA GLU A 274 -12.67 17.47 -12.36
C GLU A 274 -13.11 18.52 -13.37
N THR A 275 -14.37 18.95 -13.33
CA THR A 275 -14.88 20.02 -14.19
C THR A 275 -14.22 21.35 -13.83
N LEU A 276 -14.07 21.66 -12.54
CA LEU A 276 -13.32 22.83 -12.07
C LEU A 276 -11.85 22.77 -12.49
N CYS A 277 -11.17 21.65 -12.28
CA CYS A 277 -9.78 21.47 -12.70
C CYS A 277 -9.63 21.69 -14.22
N LYS A 278 -10.57 21.19 -15.03
CA LYS A 278 -10.59 21.41 -16.48
C LYS A 278 -10.77 22.87 -16.86
N THR A 279 -11.53 23.65 -16.08
CA THR A 279 -11.65 25.11 -16.28
C THR A 279 -10.31 25.78 -16.03
N VAL A 280 -9.67 25.51 -14.88
CA VAL A 280 -8.33 26.03 -14.52
C VAL A 280 -7.28 25.67 -15.57
N MET A 281 -7.27 24.44 -16.09
CA MET A 281 -6.38 24.00 -17.17
C MET A 281 -6.60 24.77 -18.48
N LYS A 282 -7.86 25.11 -18.82
CA LYS A 282 -8.19 25.87 -20.04
C LYS A 282 -7.80 27.34 -19.94
N GLU A 283 -7.82 27.91 -18.75
CA GLU A 283 -7.42 29.30 -18.50
C GLU A 283 -5.93 29.55 -18.69
N LYS A 284 -5.11 28.48 -18.68
CA LYS A 284 -3.64 28.56 -18.81
C LYS A 284 -3.02 29.54 -17.80
N GLN A 285 -3.48 29.48 -16.56
CA GLN A 285 -2.99 30.32 -15.49
C GLN A 285 -1.48 30.09 -15.30
N PRO A 286 -0.65 31.15 -15.28
CA PRO A 286 0.80 31.02 -15.08
C PRO A 286 1.13 30.65 -13.64
N PHE A 287 2.21 29.89 -13.45
CA PHE A 287 2.80 29.66 -12.13
C PHE A 287 3.81 30.75 -11.82
N GLU A 288 3.47 31.63 -10.88
CA GLU A 288 4.28 32.81 -10.54
C GLU A 288 4.99 32.60 -9.18
N ARG A 289 6.32 32.44 -9.24
CA ARG A 289 7.18 32.27 -8.05
C ARG A 289 7.48 33.61 -7.39
N LEU A 290 7.36 33.67 -6.07
CA LEU A 290 7.90 34.76 -5.25
C LEU A 290 8.67 34.22 -4.05
N GLU A 291 9.75 34.91 -3.67
CA GLU A 291 10.45 34.68 -2.41
C GLU A 291 10.06 35.78 -1.41
N ILE A 292 9.52 35.38 -0.27
CA ILE A 292 8.86 36.29 0.68
C ILE A 292 9.37 36.00 2.09
N SER A 293 9.43 37.05 2.93
CA SER A 293 9.81 36.89 4.34
C SER A 293 8.81 36.02 5.11
N LYS A 294 9.32 35.23 6.06
CA LYS A 294 8.50 34.39 6.94
C LYS A 294 7.43 35.20 7.68
N GLN A 295 7.73 36.43 8.09
CA GLN A 295 6.79 37.31 8.80
C GLN A 295 5.62 37.75 7.91
N THR A 296 5.90 38.12 6.66
CA THR A 296 4.85 38.49 5.70
C THR A 296 3.98 37.28 5.35
N LEU A 297 4.57 36.10 5.21
CA LEU A 297 3.82 34.86 4.96
C LEU A 297 2.92 34.45 6.13
N LEU A 298 3.36 34.64 7.37
CA LEU A 298 2.50 34.42 8.55
C LEU A 298 1.29 35.38 8.57
N LYS A 299 1.43 36.60 8.04
CA LYS A 299 0.30 37.53 7.87
C LYS A 299 -0.62 37.05 6.73
N MET A 300 -0.05 36.68 5.59
CA MET A 300 -0.76 36.20 4.40
C MET A 300 -1.62 34.96 4.70
N PHE A 301 -1.07 33.99 5.43
CA PHE A 301 -1.74 32.72 5.75
C PHE A 301 -2.39 32.69 7.13
N LYS A 302 -2.63 33.84 7.77
CA LYS A 302 -3.21 33.92 9.12
C LYS A 302 -4.51 33.11 9.28
N TYR A 303 -5.31 33.00 8.22
CA TYR A 303 -6.55 32.22 8.20
C TYR A 303 -6.33 30.70 8.21
N ASN A 304 -5.16 30.22 7.78
CA ASN A 304 -4.84 28.82 7.63
C ASN A 304 -3.80 28.37 8.68
N LYS A 305 -4.30 27.81 9.79
CA LYS A 305 -3.46 27.34 10.90
C LYS A 305 -2.39 26.33 10.47
N PHE A 306 -2.63 25.53 9.44
CA PHE A 306 -1.71 24.49 8.97
C PHE A 306 -0.51 25.08 8.24
N LYS A 307 -0.74 26.08 7.37
CA LYS A 307 0.35 26.82 6.71
C LYS A 307 1.18 27.61 7.73
N CYS A 308 0.55 28.20 8.74
CA CYS A 308 1.25 28.84 9.85
C CYS A 308 2.11 27.85 10.67
N ARG A 309 1.62 26.64 10.95
CA ARG A 309 2.42 25.58 11.60
C ARG A 309 3.63 25.20 10.76
N ILE A 310 3.45 24.95 9.45
CA ILE A 310 4.56 24.65 8.52
C ILE A 310 5.61 25.77 8.55
N LEU A 311 5.19 27.04 8.46
CA LEU A 311 6.11 28.18 8.54
C LEU A 311 6.89 28.20 9.85
N ASN A 312 6.24 27.95 10.98
CA ASN A 312 6.90 28.02 12.29
C ASN A 312 7.85 26.84 12.54
N GLU A 313 7.46 25.62 12.15
CA GLU A 313 8.15 24.38 12.50
C GLU A 313 9.18 23.96 11.45
N LYS A 314 8.92 24.19 10.15
CA LYS A 314 9.74 23.63 9.05
C LYS A 314 10.56 24.67 8.30
N VAL A 315 10.21 25.96 8.39
CA VAL A 315 10.97 27.04 7.74
C VAL A 315 11.94 27.63 8.73
N THR A 316 13.21 27.25 8.58
CA THR A 316 14.35 27.71 9.40
C THR A 316 15.04 28.94 8.81
N THR A 317 14.72 29.31 7.57
CA THR A 317 15.29 30.47 6.85
C THR A 317 14.47 31.75 7.06
N PRO A 318 15.06 32.94 6.89
CA PRO A 318 14.33 34.22 7.00
C PRO A 318 13.25 34.39 5.91
N THR A 319 13.50 33.84 4.73
CA THR A 319 12.61 33.86 3.56
C THR A 319 12.26 32.44 3.12
N THR A 320 11.14 32.29 2.44
CA THR A 320 10.77 31.08 1.72
C THR A 320 9.88 31.46 0.54
N THR A 321 9.60 30.50 -0.33
CA THR A 321 8.87 30.75 -1.57
C THR A 321 7.38 30.45 -1.47
N VAL A 322 6.62 31.17 -2.29
CA VAL A 322 5.23 30.87 -2.62
C VAL A 322 5.06 30.83 -4.13
N TYR A 323 4.06 30.08 -4.58
CA TYR A 323 3.63 30.09 -5.97
C TYR A 323 2.18 30.52 -6.05
N ARG A 324 1.92 31.45 -6.97
CA ARG A 324 0.56 31.77 -7.39
C ARG A 324 0.21 31.02 -8.66
N CYS A 325 -1.01 30.51 -8.72
CA CYS A 325 -1.66 29.94 -9.89
C CYS A 325 -3.09 30.47 -9.89
N GLY A 326 -3.37 31.48 -10.73
CA GLY A 326 -4.66 32.17 -10.72
C GLY A 326 -5.02 32.72 -9.34
N PRO A 327 -6.18 32.33 -8.74
CA PRO A 327 -6.58 32.74 -7.39
C PRO A 327 -5.88 31.97 -6.26
N LEU A 328 -5.25 30.83 -6.56
CA LEU A 328 -4.50 30.05 -5.57
C LEU A 328 -3.13 30.71 -5.32
N ILE A 329 -2.77 30.86 -4.05
CA ILE A 329 -1.40 31.17 -3.62
C ILE A 329 -1.04 30.16 -2.55
N ASP A 330 -0.02 29.36 -2.83
CA ASP A 330 0.39 28.27 -1.96
C ASP A 330 1.85 28.36 -1.50
N LEU A 331 2.09 27.93 -0.26
CA LEU A 331 3.42 27.82 0.32
C LEU A 331 4.13 26.60 -0.26
N CYS A 332 5.06 26.84 -1.18
CA CYS A 332 5.67 25.81 -1.99
C CYS A 332 7.11 26.21 -2.39
N ARG A 333 8.05 25.25 -2.32
CA ARG A 333 9.43 25.42 -2.80
C ARG A 333 9.54 25.38 -4.32
N GLY A 334 8.61 24.70 -4.97
CA GLY A 334 8.61 24.42 -6.39
C GLY A 334 9.75 23.47 -6.78
N PRO A 335 10.14 23.45 -8.07
CA PRO A 335 9.59 24.28 -9.14
C PRO A 335 8.22 23.80 -9.66
N HIS A 336 7.64 24.54 -10.61
CA HIS A 336 6.38 24.19 -11.29
C HIS A 336 6.51 24.24 -12.82
N VAL A 337 5.54 23.63 -13.52
CA VAL A 337 5.35 23.85 -14.97
C VAL A 337 5.00 25.31 -15.23
N ARG A 338 5.19 25.81 -16.47
CA ARG A 338 4.97 27.23 -16.80
C ARG A 338 3.55 27.71 -16.55
N HIS A 339 2.56 26.94 -17.00
CA HIS A 339 1.15 27.28 -16.81
C HIS A 339 0.26 26.04 -16.72
N THR A 340 -0.93 26.18 -16.14
CA THR A 340 -1.89 25.07 -15.95
C THR A 340 -2.27 24.34 -17.24
N GLY A 341 -2.23 25.04 -18.37
CA GLY A 341 -2.50 24.47 -19.69
C GLY A 341 -1.43 23.50 -20.21
N ASN A 342 -0.28 23.34 -19.53
CA ASN A 342 0.66 22.25 -19.81
C ASN A 342 0.04 20.91 -19.41
N ILE A 343 -0.85 20.93 -18.40
CA ILE A 343 -1.60 19.76 -17.99
C ILE A 343 -2.76 19.55 -18.97
N LYS A 344 -2.74 18.43 -19.72
CA LYS A 344 -3.75 18.18 -20.77
C LYS A 344 -4.84 17.21 -20.33
N ALA A 345 -4.50 16.21 -19.53
CA ALA A 345 -5.42 15.22 -19.02
C ALA A 345 -5.21 15.06 -17.52
N MET A 346 -6.31 15.02 -16.75
CA MET A 346 -6.30 14.84 -15.30
C MET A 346 -7.51 14.01 -14.88
N LYS A 347 -7.34 13.15 -13.88
CA LYS A 347 -8.39 12.32 -13.29
C LYS A 347 -8.26 12.26 -11.78
N ILE A 348 -9.38 12.41 -11.08
CA ILE A 348 -9.51 12.18 -9.64
C ILE A 348 -10.06 10.77 -9.46
N TYR A 349 -9.35 9.93 -8.70
CA TYR A 349 -9.67 8.49 -8.67
C TYR A 349 -9.92 7.93 -7.26
N LYS A 350 -9.55 8.67 -6.20
CA LYS A 350 -9.68 8.20 -4.82
C LYS A 350 -9.72 9.37 -3.85
N ASN A 351 -10.46 9.21 -2.76
CA ASN A 351 -10.35 10.04 -1.57
C ASN A 351 -10.12 9.17 -0.33
N SER A 352 -9.55 9.75 0.72
CA SER A 352 -9.37 9.11 2.03
C SER A 352 -9.33 10.13 3.15
N SER A 353 -9.33 9.66 4.39
CA SER A 353 -9.08 10.48 5.58
C SER A 353 -7.67 10.21 6.11
N THR A 354 -6.98 11.24 6.59
CA THR A 354 -5.67 11.12 7.24
C THR A 354 -5.59 12.04 8.45
N TYR A 355 -4.55 11.90 9.26
CA TYR A 355 -4.26 12.82 10.36
C TYR A 355 -3.10 13.74 10.00
N TRP A 356 -3.09 14.95 10.56
CA TRP A 356 -1.95 15.85 10.43
C TRP A 356 -0.65 15.15 10.86
N GLU A 357 0.32 15.08 9.94
CA GLU A 357 1.58 14.35 10.10
C GLU A 357 1.45 12.87 10.51
N GLY A 358 0.29 12.25 10.25
CA GLY A 358 0.01 10.87 10.66
C GLY A 358 -0.22 10.67 12.16
N ARG A 359 -0.31 11.75 12.95
CA ARG A 359 -0.47 11.71 14.40
C ARG A 359 -1.95 11.64 14.78
N THR A 360 -2.38 10.52 15.38
CA THR A 360 -3.79 10.23 15.65
C THR A 360 -4.48 11.18 16.65
N ASP A 361 -3.70 11.90 17.43
CA ASP A 361 -4.12 12.94 18.37
C ASP A 361 -4.32 14.32 17.72
N MET A 362 -3.97 14.48 16.44
CA MET A 362 -4.08 15.74 15.69
C MET A 362 -5.31 15.79 14.78
N GLU A 363 -5.52 16.94 14.11
CA GLU A 363 -6.71 17.13 13.26
C GLU A 363 -6.78 16.17 12.07
N THR A 364 -7.99 15.68 11.82
CA THR A 364 -8.32 14.86 10.65
C THR A 364 -8.43 15.72 9.39
N LEU A 365 -7.80 15.26 8.30
CA LEU A 365 -7.76 15.90 6.99
C LEU A 365 -8.42 15.02 5.95
N GLN A 366 -9.03 15.64 4.95
CA GLN A 366 -9.52 14.97 3.75
C GLN A 366 -8.43 14.97 2.68
N ARG A 367 -8.06 13.78 2.20
CA ARG A 367 -7.07 13.58 1.15
C ARG A 367 -7.76 13.21 -0.16
N ILE A 368 -7.48 13.94 -1.23
CA ILE A 368 -7.96 13.63 -2.58
C ILE A 368 -6.77 13.27 -3.47
N TYR A 369 -6.84 12.12 -4.15
CA TYR A 369 -5.80 11.63 -5.05
C TYR A 369 -6.16 11.93 -6.51
N GLY A 370 -5.17 12.38 -7.27
CA GLY A 370 -5.28 12.65 -8.69
C GLY A 370 -4.07 12.13 -9.46
N ILE A 371 -4.27 11.95 -10.76
CA ILE A 371 -3.21 11.68 -11.72
C ILE A 371 -3.41 12.56 -12.96
N SER A 372 -2.31 12.93 -13.61
CA SER A 372 -2.34 13.75 -14.81
C SER A 372 -1.25 13.39 -15.81
N PHE A 373 -1.49 13.73 -17.08
CA PHE A 373 -0.63 13.38 -18.21
C PHE A 373 -0.58 14.49 -19.27
N PRO A 374 0.51 14.58 -20.05
CA PRO A 374 0.69 15.56 -21.11
C PRO A 374 -0.22 15.31 -22.31
N ASP A 375 -0.88 14.15 -22.40
CA ASP A 375 -1.89 13.86 -23.40
C ASP A 375 -2.98 12.92 -22.88
N SER A 376 -4.11 12.86 -23.59
CA SER A 376 -5.25 12.02 -23.22
C SER A 376 -5.07 10.54 -23.56
N LYS A 377 -4.10 10.17 -24.40
CA LYS A 377 -3.82 8.78 -24.75
C LYS A 377 -3.16 8.08 -23.56
N MET A 378 -2.17 8.71 -22.93
CA MET A 378 -1.53 8.22 -21.71
C MET A 378 -2.54 8.04 -20.56
N LEU A 379 -3.51 8.96 -20.42
CA LEU A 379 -4.57 8.79 -19.42
C LEU A 379 -5.43 7.55 -19.69
N LYS A 380 -5.79 7.29 -20.96
CA LYS A 380 -6.56 6.09 -21.34
C LYS A 380 -5.76 4.80 -21.12
N GLU A 381 -4.47 4.82 -21.44
CA GLU A 381 -3.56 3.69 -21.18
C GLU A 381 -3.48 3.41 -19.67
N TRP A 382 -3.35 4.46 -18.84
CA TRP A 382 -3.40 4.34 -17.39
C TRP A 382 -4.76 3.81 -16.89
N GLU A 383 -5.88 4.32 -17.41
CA GLU A 383 -7.22 3.85 -17.05
C GLU A 383 -7.41 2.36 -17.36
N HIS A 384 -6.98 1.93 -18.55
CA HIS A 384 -7.02 0.53 -18.95
C HIS A 384 -6.19 -0.35 -17.99
N PHE A 385 -4.98 0.11 -17.64
CA PHE A 385 -4.14 -0.58 -16.68
C PHE A 385 -4.77 -0.67 -15.28
N GLN A 386 -5.44 0.40 -14.81
CA GLN A 386 -6.17 0.36 -13.53
C GLN A 386 -7.35 -0.61 -13.56
N GLU A 387 -8.06 -0.73 -14.69
CA GLU A 387 -9.14 -1.70 -14.85
C GLU A 387 -8.61 -3.15 -14.82
N GLU A 388 -7.51 -3.42 -15.51
CA GLU A 388 -6.83 -4.72 -15.44
C GLU A 388 -6.35 -5.02 -14.01
N ALA A 389 -5.76 -4.04 -13.33
CA ALA A 389 -5.31 -4.17 -11.94
C ALA A 389 -6.47 -4.47 -10.99
N LYS A 390 -7.62 -3.80 -11.16
CA LYS A 390 -8.83 -4.05 -10.37
C LYS A 390 -9.41 -5.44 -10.60
N ASN A 391 -9.29 -5.96 -11.82
CA ASN A 391 -9.73 -7.33 -12.13
C ASN A 391 -8.79 -8.40 -11.57
N ARG A 392 -7.52 -8.05 -11.35
CA ARG A 392 -6.52 -8.93 -10.75
C ARG A 392 -6.48 -8.88 -9.23
N ASP A 393 -7.10 -7.88 -8.60
CA ASP A 393 -7.09 -7.67 -7.15
C ASP A 393 -7.46 -8.95 -6.37
N HIS A 394 -6.52 -9.44 -5.55
CA HIS A 394 -6.69 -10.67 -4.78
C HIS A 394 -7.92 -10.63 -3.85
N ARG A 395 -8.40 -9.45 -3.42
CA ARG A 395 -9.59 -9.32 -2.57
C ARG A 395 -10.87 -9.62 -3.35
N LYS A 396 -10.90 -9.21 -4.62
CA LYS A 396 -12.00 -9.50 -5.53
C LYS A 396 -11.98 -10.99 -5.89
N ILE A 397 -10.85 -11.47 -6.39
CA ILE A 397 -10.69 -12.88 -6.79
C ILE A 397 -10.86 -13.83 -5.61
N GLY A 398 -10.29 -13.49 -4.45
CA GLY A 398 -10.41 -14.28 -3.23
C GLY A 398 -11.85 -14.42 -2.75
N LYS A 399 -12.70 -13.41 -2.98
CA LYS A 399 -14.14 -13.51 -2.77
C LYS A 399 -14.82 -14.36 -3.84
N ASP A 400 -14.55 -14.08 -5.12
CA ASP A 400 -15.19 -14.74 -6.26
C ASP A 400 -14.89 -16.25 -6.31
N GLN A 401 -13.71 -16.66 -5.84
CA GLN A 401 -13.27 -18.07 -5.76
C GLN A 401 -13.45 -18.69 -4.38
N GLU A 402 -13.98 -17.94 -3.41
CA GLU A 402 -14.19 -18.40 -2.02
C GLU A 402 -12.89 -18.90 -1.36
N LEU A 403 -11.80 -18.16 -1.54
CA LEU A 403 -10.50 -18.48 -0.96
C LEU A 403 -10.40 -18.04 0.50
N PHE A 404 -10.90 -16.85 0.82
CA PHE A 404 -10.80 -16.29 2.16
C PHE A 404 -11.80 -15.15 2.40
N PHE A 405 -12.00 -14.81 3.67
CA PHE A 405 -12.71 -13.60 4.09
C PHE A 405 -12.07 -12.96 5.34
N PHE A 406 -12.48 -11.74 5.65
CA PHE A 406 -12.09 -11.01 6.86
C PHE A 406 -13.34 -10.66 7.67
N HIS A 407 -13.18 -10.54 9.00
CA HIS A 407 -14.27 -10.22 9.91
C HIS A 407 -13.83 -9.15 10.92
N ASP A 408 -14.72 -8.22 11.26
CA ASP A 408 -14.43 -7.08 12.14
C ASP A 408 -14.08 -7.47 13.59
N LEU A 409 -14.41 -8.71 13.99
CA LEU A 409 -14.02 -9.27 15.29
C LEU A 409 -12.54 -9.66 15.34
N SER A 410 -11.86 -9.80 14.20
CA SER A 410 -10.42 -10.00 14.13
C SER A 410 -9.82 -9.23 12.94
N PRO A 411 -9.80 -7.88 13.01
CA PRO A 411 -9.33 -7.04 11.92
C PRO A 411 -7.90 -7.39 11.54
N GLY A 412 -7.63 -7.54 10.25
CA GLY A 412 -6.30 -7.89 9.76
C GLY A 412 -5.90 -9.34 10.01
N SER A 413 -6.81 -10.21 10.45
CA SER A 413 -6.61 -11.65 10.55
C SER A 413 -7.52 -12.36 9.56
N CYS A 414 -6.92 -13.08 8.61
CA CYS A 414 -7.64 -13.73 7.53
C CYS A 414 -8.27 -15.06 7.97
N PHE A 415 -9.51 -15.31 7.52
CA PHE A 415 -10.13 -16.63 7.55
C PHE A 415 -9.93 -17.29 6.19
N PHE A 416 -9.04 -18.27 6.12
CA PHE A 416 -8.89 -19.10 4.92
C PHE A 416 -10.03 -20.13 4.85
N MET A 417 -10.75 -20.10 3.73
CA MET A 417 -11.78 -21.09 3.38
C MET A 417 -11.10 -22.34 2.79
N PRO A 418 -11.79 -23.48 2.62
CA PRO A 418 -11.16 -24.73 2.19
C PRO A 418 -10.25 -24.62 0.95
N ARG A 419 -10.66 -23.83 -0.06
CA ARG A 419 -9.89 -23.60 -1.28
C ARG A 419 -8.64 -22.73 -1.04
N GLY A 420 -8.75 -21.69 -0.22
CA GLY A 420 -7.60 -20.87 0.16
C GLY A 420 -6.63 -21.63 1.07
N ALA A 421 -7.15 -22.46 1.98
CA ALA A 421 -6.36 -23.32 2.84
C ALA A 421 -5.59 -24.39 2.03
N PHE A 422 -6.18 -24.93 0.97
CA PHE A 422 -5.47 -25.81 0.03
C PHE A 422 -4.23 -25.13 -0.57
N ILE A 423 -4.39 -23.91 -1.10
CA ILE A 423 -3.28 -23.12 -1.66
C ILE A 423 -2.22 -22.87 -0.57
N TYR A 424 -2.66 -22.43 0.61
CA TYR A 424 -1.80 -22.14 1.75
C TYR A 424 -0.94 -23.35 2.16
N ASN A 425 -1.57 -24.52 2.31
CA ASN A 425 -0.90 -25.75 2.69
C ASN A 425 0.04 -26.24 1.59
N THR A 426 -0.38 -26.17 0.33
CA THR A 426 0.44 -26.55 -0.83
C THR A 426 1.72 -25.72 -0.92
N LEU A 427 1.65 -24.41 -0.66
CA LEU A 427 2.83 -23.54 -0.60
C LEU A 427 3.75 -23.91 0.59
N THR A 428 3.16 -24.18 1.74
CA THR A 428 3.90 -24.56 2.95
C THR A 428 4.62 -25.90 2.75
N GLU A 429 3.93 -26.89 2.19
CA GLU A 429 4.47 -28.21 1.84
C GLU A 429 5.61 -28.10 0.82
N PHE A 430 5.44 -27.29 -0.23
CA PHE A 430 6.50 -27.04 -1.21
C PHE A 430 7.78 -26.54 -0.53
N ILE A 431 7.67 -25.57 0.38
CA ILE A 431 8.83 -25.04 1.08
C ILE A 431 9.42 -26.06 2.07
N ARG A 432 8.59 -26.87 2.73
CA ARG A 432 9.06 -27.99 3.56
C ARG A 432 9.86 -29.01 2.77
N ASP A 433 9.44 -29.38 1.56
CA ASP A 433 10.21 -30.28 0.69
C ASP A 433 11.62 -29.74 0.40
N GLU A 434 11.71 -28.42 0.19
CA GLU A 434 12.98 -27.74 -0.02
C GLU A 434 13.82 -27.67 1.27
N TYR A 435 13.18 -27.55 2.44
CA TYR A 435 13.87 -27.60 3.75
C TYR A 435 14.59 -28.93 3.95
N TRP A 436 13.91 -30.05 3.69
CA TRP A 436 14.50 -31.39 3.79
C TRP A 436 15.70 -31.55 2.87
N THR A 437 15.56 -31.14 1.61
CA THR A 437 16.62 -31.23 0.60
C THR A 437 17.85 -30.38 0.97
N ARG A 438 17.64 -29.30 1.74
CA ARG A 438 18.68 -28.32 2.10
C ARG A 438 19.17 -28.45 3.54
N GLY A 439 18.75 -29.49 4.26
CA GLY A 439 19.18 -29.77 5.62
C GLY A 439 18.71 -28.75 6.65
N PHE A 440 17.52 -28.15 6.47
CA PHE A 440 16.83 -27.40 7.51
C PHE A 440 16.09 -28.35 8.45
N GLN A 441 16.05 -28.02 9.73
CA GLN A 441 15.27 -28.72 10.74
C GLN A 441 14.06 -27.87 11.11
N GLU A 442 12.86 -28.35 10.82
CA GLU A 442 11.63 -27.66 11.22
C GLU A 442 11.43 -27.78 12.74
N VAL A 443 11.15 -26.65 13.38
CA VAL A 443 10.92 -26.53 14.82
C VAL A 443 9.58 -25.84 15.08
N ALA A 444 9.03 -26.05 16.28
CA ALA A 444 7.86 -25.34 16.76
C ALA A 444 8.20 -24.58 18.05
N SER A 445 7.90 -23.28 18.07
CA SER A 445 8.18 -22.39 19.20
C SER A 445 6.90 -21.76 19.77
N PRO A 446 6.84 -21.43 21.07
CA PRO A 446 5.69 -20.76 21.69
C PRO A 446 5.24 -19.48 20.96
N ASN A 447 3.97 -19.12 21.12
CA ASN A 447 3.40 -17.88 20.56
C ASN A 447 3.44 -16.70 21.53
N ILE A 448 3.55 -16.97 22.83
CA ILE A 448 3.46 -15.98 23.90
C ILE A 448 4.75 -16.07 24.71
N TYR A 449 5.38 -14.92 24.95
CA TYR A 449 6.59 -14.81 25.77
C TYR A 449 6.50 -13.64 26.74
N ASN A 450 7.21 -13.77 27.85
CA ASN A 450 7.45 -12.67 28.79
C ASN A 450 8.26 -11.54 28.12
N SER A 451 8.00 -10.28 28.48
CA SER A 451 8.65 -9.10 27.90
C SER A 451 10.17 -9.12 28.01
N LYS A 452 10.70 -9.77 29.05
CA LYS A 452 12.14 -9.97 29.30
C LYS A 452 12.86 -10.60 28.10
N LEU A 453 12.20 -11.47 27.32
CA LEU A 453 12.79 -12.03 26.09
C LEU A 453 13.07 -10.93 25.05
N TRP A 454 12.10 -10.04 24.87
CA TRP A 454 12.17 -8.97 23.88
C TRP A 454 13.13 -7.88 24.32
N GLU A 455 13.18 -7.59 25.62
CA GLU A 455 14.18 -6.70 26.24
C GLU A 455 15.60 -7.25 26.05
N THR A 456 15.79 -8.56 26.30
CA THR A 456 17.07 -9.24 26.06
C THR A 456 17.47 -9.11 24.61
N SER A 457 16.54 -9.35 23.68
CA SER A 457 16.81 -9.28 22.24
C SER A 457 17.00 -7.85 21.70
N GLY A 458 16.51 -6.82 22.39
CA GLY A 458 16.47 -5.43 21.92
C GLY A 458 15.21 -5.00 21.22
N HIS A 459 14.35 -5.95 20.86
CA HIS A 459 13.11 -5.66 20.15
C HIS A 459 12.13 -4.87 21.00
N TRP A 460 12.18 -4.95 22.33
CA TRP A 460 11.30 -4.16 23.18
C TRP A 460 11.50 -2.65 22.99
N GLN A 461 12.76 -2.20 22.93
CA GLN A 461 13.11 -0.78 22.79
C GLN A 461 12.78 -0.23 21.40
N HIS A 462 12.74 -1.07 20.37
CA HIS A 462 12.58 -0.64 18.97
C HIS A 462 11.22 -1.02 18.36
N TYR A 463 10.48 -1.95 18.95
CA TYR A 463 9.32 -2.59 18.31
C TYR A 463 8.10 -2.79 19.22
N SER A 464 8.18 -2.48 20.51
CA SER A 464 7.08 -2.71 21.48
C SER A 464 5.76 -2.04 21.09
N GLU A 465 5.79 -0.85 20.50
CA GLU A 465 4.58 -0.15 20.00
C GLU A 465 3.81 -0.96 18.95
N ASN A 466 4.51 -1.82 18.20
CA ASN A 466 3.94 -2.68 17.16
C ASN A 466 3.69 -4.12 17.65
N MET A 467 3.72 -4.37 18.96
CA MET A 467 3.48 -5.68 19.55
C MET A 467 2.12 -5.72 20.26
N PHE A 468 1.48 -6.89 20.23
CA PHE A 468 0.34 -7.15 21.11
C PHE A 468 0.85 -7.63 22.46
N SER A 469 0.72 -6.79 23.48
CA SER A 469 1.11 -7.10 24.86
C SER A 469 -0.08 -7.06 25.82
N PHE A 470 -0.02 -7.87 26.87
CA PHE A 470 -1.04 -7.94 27.91
C PHE A 470 -0.38 -8.28 29.27
N PRO A 471 -0.90 -7.75 30.38
CA PRO A 471 -0.41 -8.10 31.71
C PRO A 471 -0.83 -9.53 32.07
N VAL A 472 0.07 -10.26 32.73
CA VAL A 472 -0.19 -11.56 33.35
C VAL A 472 0.48 -11.53 34.72
N GLU A 473 -0.34 -11.52 35.78
CA GLU A 473 0.14 -11.31 37.15
C GLU A 473 0.95 -10.01 37.25
N ASP A 474 2.19 -10.07 37.73
CA ASP A 474 3.10 -8.93 37.89
C ASP A 474 4.00 -8.67 36.66
N ASP A 475 3.90 -9.51 35.62
CA ASP A 475 4.74 -9.44 34.43
C ASP A 475 3.92 -9.04 33.18
N ILE A 476 4.63 -8.54 32.14
CA ILE A 476 4.04 -8.27 30.83
C ILE A 476 4.39 -9.41 29.88
N PHE A 477 3.38 -9.94 29.20
CA PHE A 477 3.57 -10.92 28.13
C PHE A 477 3.19 -10.31 26.80
N ALA A 478 3.76 -10.83 25.72
CA ALA A 478 3.45 -10.41 24.37
C ALA A 478 3.38 -11.59 23.40
N LEU A 479 2.50 -11.45 22.40
CA LEU A 479 2.51 -12.31 21.24
C LEU A 479 3.78 -12.06 20.43
N LYS A 480 4.43 -13.12 19.95
CA LYS A 480 5.67 -13.00 19.20
C LYS A 480 5.46 -12.23 17.87
N PRO A 481 6.25 -11.18 17.58
CA PRO A 481 6.24 -10.50 16.29
C PRO A 481 7.23 -11.12 15.27
N MET A 482 8.09 -12.04 15.75
CA MET A 482 9.13 -12.74 14.99
C MET A 482 9.60 -14.00 15.76
N ASN A 483 10.24 -14.96 15.08
CA ASN A 483 10.69 -16.21 15.70
C ASN A 483 12.12 -16.17 16.26
N CYS A 484 12.96 -15.23 15.80
CA CYS A 484 14.42 -15.23 16.06
C CYS A 484 14.79 -15.37 17.55
N PRO A 485 14.19 -14.62 18.49
CA PRO A 485 14.52 -14.75 19.91
C PRO A 485 14.22 -16.14 20.49
N GLY A 486 13.12 -16.77 20.04
CA GLY A 486 12.81 -18.15 20.44
C GLY A 486 13.86 -19.15 19.93
N HIS A 487 14.33 -18.97 18.69
CA HIS A 487 15.38 -19.84 18.13
C HIS A 487 16.73 -19.64 18.82
N CYS A 488 17.02 -18.44 19.33
CA CYS A 488 18.20 -18.20 20.18
C CYS A 488 18.14 -19.01 21.48
N LEU A 489 16.97 -19.09 22.13
CA LEU A 489 16.78 -19.95 23.31
C LEU A 489 16.99 -21.44 22.95
N MET A 490 16.52 -21.88 21.78
CA MET A 490 16.71 -23.25 21.31
C MET A 490 18.18 -23.58 21.02
N PHE A 491 18.92 -22.63 20.44
CA PHE A 491 20.37 -22.75 20.26
C PHE A 491 21.06 -22.92 21.62
N GLY A 492 20.78 -22.01 22.57
CA GLY A 492 21.39 -21.96 23.89
C GLY A 492 20.91 -23.03 24.89
N HIS A 493 19.92 -23.85 24.54
CA HIS A 493 19.38 -24.89 25.42
C HIS A 493 20.43 -25.94 25.84
N ARG A 494 21.44 -26.18 24.99
CA ARG A 494 22.57 -27.06 25.31
C ARG A 494 23.88 -26.55 24.69
N PRO A 495 25.05 -26.97 25.20
CA PRO A 495 26.33 -26.70 24.56
C PRO A 495 26.35 -27.18 23.10
N ARG A 496 27.01 -26.39 22.23
CA ARG A 496 27.12 -26.64 20.79
C ARG A 496 28.59 -26.83 20.39
N SER A 497 28.86 -27.76 19.48
CA SER A 497 30.18 -27.92 18.86
C SER A 497 30.23 -27.23 17.50
N TRP A 498 31.40 -26.72 17.09
CA TRP A 498 31.66 -26.24 15.73
C TRP A 498 31.30 -27.28 14.65
N ARG A 499 31.32 -28.59 14.98
CA ARG A 499 30.95 -29.70 14.09
C ARG A 499 29.45 -29.74 13.75
N GLU A 500 28.62 -29.12 14.59
CA GLU A 500 27.17 -29.01 14.36
C GLU A 500 26.81 -27.81 13.48
N LEU A 501 27.76 -26.89 13.24
CA LEU A 501 27.54 -25.70 12.43
C LEU A 501 27.88 -25.99 10.95
N PRO A 502 27.01 -25.57 10.01
CA PRO A 502 25.86 -24.69 10.19
C PRO A 502 24.61 -25.41 10.72
N LEU A 503 24.00 -24.86 11.78
CA LEU A 503 22.70 -25.33 12.31
C LEU A 503 21.58 -24.50 11.70
N ARG A 504 20.63 -25.14 11.02
CA ARG A 504 19.56 -24.47 10.27
C ARG A 504 18.20 -24.79 10.89
N LEU A 505 17.60 -23.84 11.60
CA LEU A 505 16.26 -23.99 12.20
C LEU A 505 15.22 -23.28 11.32
N ALA A 506 14.15 -23.97 10.94
CA ALA A 506 13.04 -23.39 10.19
C ALA A 506 11.74 -23.46 10.99
N ASP A 507 10.87 -22.46 10.88
CA ASP A 507 9.67 -22.36 11.72
C ASP A 507 8.55 -21.63 10.97
N PHE A 508 7.46 -22.35 10.70
CA PHE A 508 6.20 -21.76 10.22
C PHE A 508 5.35 -21.21 11.38
N GLY A 509 5.98 -20.63 12.40
CA GLY A 509 5.34 -20.14 13.60
C GLY A 509 4.37 -18.99 13.32
N VAL A 510 3.29 -18.93 14.11
CA VAL A 510 2.30 -17.86 13.98
C VAL A 510 2.86 -16.58 14.60
N LEU A 511 2.92 -15.51 13.80
CA LEU A 511 3.42 -14.21 14.18
C LEU A 511 2.29 -13.19 14.26
N HIS A 512 2.44 -12.23 15.17
CA HIS A 512 1.50 -11.13 15.35
C HIS A 512 2.19 -9.77 15.39
N ARG A 513 1.71 -8.83 14.59
CA ARG A 513 2.15 -7.42 14.59
C ARG A 513 0.93 -6.53 14.73
N ASN A 514 0.98 -5.57 15.65
CA ASN A 514 -0.10 -4.62 15.92
C ASN A 514 -0.11 -3.49 14.88
N GLU A 515 -0.29 -3.86 13.62
CA GLU A 515 -0.39 -2.92 12.50
C GLU A 515 -1.58 -1.96 12.70
N LEU A 516 -1.37 -0.69 12.32
CA LEU A 516 -2.41 0.34 12.36
C LEU A 516 -3.59 -0.09 11.47
N SER A 517 -4.81 0.01 12.00
CA SER A 517 -6.03 -0.49 11.32
C SER A 517 -6.22 0.11 9.92
N GLY A 518 -5.89 1.39 9.73
CA GLY A 518 -5.98 2.06 8.43
C GLY A 518 -4.96 1.59 7.38
N THR A 519 -3.96 0.80 7.77
CA THR A 519 -2.94 0.25 6.86
C THR A 519 -3.23 -1.18 6.41
N LEU A 520 -4.19 -1.86 7.05
CA LEU A 520 -4.55 -3.23 6.72
C LEU A 520 -5.15 -3.30 5.31
N THR A 521 -4.68 -4.25 4.50
CA THR A 521 -5.16 -4.39 3.12
C THR A 521 -5.11 -5.84 2.66
N GLY A 522 -6.28 -6.48 2.63
CA GLY A 522 -6.42 -7.88 2.22
C GLY A 522 -5.36 -8.78 2.88
N LEU A 523 -4.68 -9.57 2.07
CA LEU A 523 -3.60 -10.47 2.51
C LEU A 523 -2.19 -9.85 2.44
N THR A 524 -2.02 -8.67 1.83
CA THR A 524 -0.67 -8.08 1.65
C THR A 524 -0.15 -7.41 2.93
N ARG A 525 -1.06 -6.91 3.79
CA ARG A 525 -0.74 -6.36 5.12
C ARG A 525 -1.78 -6.78 6.16
N VAL A 526 -1.35 -7.66 7.06
CA VAL A 526 -2.17 -8.38 8.05
C VAL A 526 -1.52 -8.27 9.44
N ARG A 527 -2.32 -8.47 10.50
CA ARG A 527 -1.86 -8.51 11.89
C ARG A 527 -1.38 -9.89 12.29
N ARG A 528 -2.01 -10.95 11.76
CA ARG A 528 -1.61 -12.34 11.96
C ARG A 528 -1.06 -12.89 10.65
N PHE A 529 0.09 -13.54 10.71
CA PHE A 529 0.70 -14.19 9.55
C PHE A 529 1.59 -15.36 9.96
N GLN A 530 1.92 -16.25 9.02
CA GLN A 530 3.03 -17.19 9.17
C GLN A 530 4.03 -16.95 8.05
N GLN A 531 5.31 -17.02 8.40
CA GLN A 531 6.40 -16.87 7.43
C GLN A 531 7.12 -18.20 7.28
N ASP A 532 7.76 -18.39 6.13
CA ASP A 532 8.73 -19.45 5.92
C ASP A 532 10.09 -19.08 6.57
N ASP A 533 10.01 -18.69 7.84
CA ASP A 533 11.10 -18.12 8.60
C ASP A 533 12.14 -19.19 8.93
N ALA A 534 13.41 -18.83 8.83
CA ALA A 534 14.50 -19.70 9.23
C ALA A 534 15.72 -18.91 9.71
N HIS A 535 16.43 -19.51 10.66
CA HIS A 535 17.63 -18.97 11.28
C HIS A 535 18.77 -19.97 11.13
N ILE A 536 19.81 -19.57 10.42
CA ILE A 536 21.04 -20.36 10.24
C ILE A 536 22.09 -19.83 11.19
N PHE A 537 22.49 -20.65 12.16
CA PHE A 537 23.62 -20.39 13.04
C PHE A 537 24.86 -20.96 12.38
N CYS A 538 25.82 -20.11 12.02
CA CYS A 538 27.02 -20.52 11.31
C CYS A 538 28.25 -19.78 11.85
N THR A 539 29.44 -20.23 11.46
CA THR A 539 30.69 -19.52 11.75
C THR A 539 30.93 -18.41 10.73
N MET A 540 31.82 -17.45 11.06
CA MET A 540 32.15 -16.32 10.16
C MET A 540 32.65 -16.78 8.78
N ASP A 541 33.39 -17.89 8.71
CA ASP A 541 33.91 -18.47 7.46
C ASP A 541 32.82 -19.18 6.63
N GLN A 542 31.70 -19.55 7.24
CA GLN A 542 30.59 -20.24 6.57
C GLN A 542 29.57 -19.27 5.94
N ILE A 543 29.64 -17.96 6.22
CA ILE A 543 28.64 -16.96 5.77
C ILE A 543 28.49 -16.98 4.24
N GLU A 544 29.58 -16.94 3.47
CA GLU A 544 29.50 -16.91 2.01
C GLU A 544 28.87 -18.18 1.44
N SER A 545 29.17 -19.36 2.00
CA SER A 545 28.58 -20.63 1.55
C SER A 545 27.09 -20.72 1.86
N GLU A 546 26.67 -20.27 3.05
CA GLU A 546 25.26 -20.30 3.44
C GLU A 546 24.45 -19.23 2.67
N MET A 547 25.04 -18.07 2.42
CA MET A 547 24.42 -17.04 1.58
C MET A 547 24.17 -17.53 0.16
N LYS A 548 25.16 -18.19 -0.45
CA LYS A 548 24.99 -18.84 -1.75
C LYS A 548 23.85 -19.86 -1.71
N GLY A 549 23.80 -20.70 -0.68
CA GLY A 549 22.71 -21.68 -0.50
C GLY A 549 21.32 -21.03 -0.41
N CYS A 550 21.20 -19.90 0.29
CA CYS A 550 19.96 -19.12 0.37
C CYS A 550 19.56 -18.49 -0.97
N LEU A 551 20.51 -17.93 -1.73
CA LEU A 551 20.26 -17.36 -3.06
C LEU A 551 19.89 -18.45 -4.10
N ASP A 552 20.52 -19.62 -4.02
CA ASP A 552 20.15 -20.78 -4.85
C ASP A 552 18.75 -21.29 -4.53
N PHE A 553 18.38 -21.30 -3.25
CA PHE A 553 17.03 -21.66 -2.82
C PHE A 553 15.99 -20.65 -3.34
N LEU A 554 16.26 -19.35 -3.21
CA LEU A 554 15.43 -18.29 -3.77
C LEU A 554 15.17 -18.49 -5.26
N ARG A 555 16.23 -18.71 -6.05
CA ARG A 555 16.15 -18.94 -7.49
C ARG A 555 15.32 -20.16 -7.85
N CYS A 556 15.45 -21.25 -7.09
CA CYS A 556 14.66 -22.46 -7.29
C CYS A 556 13.15 -22.18 -7.09
N VAL A 557 12.79 -21.56 -5.96
CA VAL A 557 11.40 -21.26 -5.62
C VAL A 557 10.77 -20.26 -6.59
N TYR A 558 11.46 -19.16 -6.90
CA TYR A 558 10.91 -18.13 -7.78
C TYR A 558 10.87 -18.58 -9.23
N GLY A 559 11.79 -19.47 -9.65
CA GLY A 559 11.75 -20.12 -10.96
C GLY A 559 10.49 -20.96 -11.15
N VAL A 560 10.02 -21.68 -10.13
CA VAL A 560 8.77 -22.46 -10.17
C VAL A 560 7.56 -21.55 -10.39
N PHE A 561 7.51 -20.38 -9.74
CA PHE A 561 6.43 -19.41 -9.94
C PHE A 561 6.58 -18.58 -11.23
N GLY A 562 7.78 -18.58 -11.82
CA GLY A 562 8.08 -17.73 -12.97
C GLY A 562 8.29 -16.26 -12.64
N PHE A 563 8.65 -15.93 -11.40
CA PHE A 563 8.90 -14.55 -10.99
C PHE A 563 10.29 -14.08 -11.44
N SER A 564 10.33 -12.84 -11.93
CA SER A 564 11.56 -12.06 -11.98
C SER A 564 11.73 -11.29 -10.68
N PHE A 565 12.97 -11.06 -10.27
CA PHE A 565 13.29 -10.39 -9.02
C PHE A 565 14.43 -9.39 -9.17
N GLN A 566 14.44 -8.39 -8.29
CA GLN A 566 15.52 -7.41 -8.17
C GLN A 566 16.16 -7.54 -6.79
N LEU A 567 17.49 -7.55 -6.77
CA LEU A 567 18.30 -7.64 -5.57
C LEU A 567 18.72 -6.24 -5.12
N HIS A 568 18.52 -5.93 -3.85
CA HIS A 568 18.99 -4.70 -3.24
C HIS A 568 19.88 -5.02 -2.04
N LEU A 569 21.08 -4.43 -1.99
CA LEU A 569 21.96 -4.50 -0.83
C LEU A 569 21.69 -3.31 0.08
N SER A 570 21.07 -3.57 1.23
CA SER A 570 20.71 -2.55 2.20
C SER A 570 21.76 -2.45 3.31
N THR A 571 22.43 -1.31 3.39
CA THR A 571 23.61 -1.07 4.24
C THR A 571 23.29 -0.38 5.56
N ARG A 572 24.30 -0.20 6.42
CA ARG A 572 24.21 0.31 7.78
C ARG A 572 23.34 1.59 7.92
N PRO A 573 22.28 1.56 8.75
CA PRO A 573 21.47 2.75 9.05
C PRO A 573 22.15 3.66 10.10
N ASP A 574 21.67 4.90 10.23
CA ASP A 574 22.14 5.85 11.24
C ASP A 574 22.04 5.32 12.68
N LYS A 575 20.96 4.58 12.97
CA LYS A 575 20.71 3.93 14.26
C LYS A 575 21.06 2.43 14.18
N CYS A 576 22.34 2.10 14.24
CA CYS A 576 22.84 0.73 14.23
C CYS A 576 23.41 0.30 15.59
N LEU A 577 23.44 -1.02 15.82
CA LEU A 577 24.13 -1.65 16.95
C LEU A 577 25.40 -2.36 16.47
N GLY A 578 26.41 -2.43 17.34
CA GLY A 578 27.66 -3.14 17.10
C GLY A 578 28.77 -2.30 16.47
N ASP A 579 29.94 -2.92 16.31
CA ASP A 579 31.15 -2.26 15.83
C ASP A 579 31.13 -2.00 14.33
N VAL A 580 31.60 -0.81 13.94
CA VAL A 580 31.69 -0.36 12.54
C VAL A 580 32.51 -1.34 11.67
N GLU A 581 33.55 -1.94 12.23
CA GLU A 581 34.41 -2.89 11.51
C GLU A 581 33.66 -4.18 11.14
N VAL A 582 32.84 -4.71 12.05
CA VAL A 582 32.00 -5.90 11.79
C VAL A 582 30.98 -5.60 10.69
N TRP A 583 30.38 -4.40 10.71
CA TRP A 583 29.49 -3.94 9.65
C TRP A 583 30.18 -3.87 8.30
N ASN A 584 31.37 -3.26 8.22
CA ASN A 584 32.11 -3.14 6.98
C ASN A 584 32.48 -4.53 6.42
N GLN A 585 32.83 -5.48 7.29
CA GLN A 585 33.09 -6.86 6.88
C GLN A 585 31.83 -7.56 6.36
N ALA A 586 30.70 -7.41 7.07
CA ALA A 586 29.42 -8.02 6.70
C ALA A 586 28.89 -7.49 5.36
N GLU A 587 28.93 -6.17 5.15
CA GLU A 587 28.51 -5.53 3.90
C GLU A 587 29.35 -6.04 2.72
N LYS A 588 30.67 -6.13 2.90
CA LYS A 588 31.58 -6.65 1.88
C LYS A 588 31.33 -8.13 1.56
N GLN A 589 31.02 -8.95 2.56
CA GLN A 589 30.68 -10.36 2.34
C GLN A 589 29.36 -10.53 1.57
N LEU A 590 28.35 -9.71 1.88
CA LEU A 590 27.09 -9.71 1.12
C LEU A 590 27.29 -9.24 -0.32
N GLU A 591 28.07 -8.17 -0.51
CA GLU A 591 28.44 -7.67 -1.84
C GLU A 591 29.16 -8.75 -2.67
N ASN A 592 30.16 -9.42 -2.08
CA ASN A 592 30.86 -10.52 -2.73
C ASN A 592 29.93 -11.67 -3.10
N SER A 593 28.98 -12.00 -2.22
CA SER A 593 28.00 -13.08 -2.44
C SER A 593 27.06 -12.73 -3.61
N LEU A 594 26.59 -11.49 -3.68
CA LEU A 594 25.78 -10.97 -4.78
C LEU A 594 26.55 -10.98 -6.11
N ASN A 595 27.80 -10.50 -6.10
CA ASN A 595 28.66 -10.50 -7.28
C ASN A 595 28.93 -11.92 -7.81
N LYS A 596 29.14 -12.89 -6.92
CA LYS A 596 29.30 -14.32 -7.28
C LYS A 596 28.00 -14.96 -7.78
N PHE A 597 26.84 -14.49 -7.30
CA PHE A 597 25.55 -14.99 -7.75
C PHE A 597 25.27 -14.62 -9.21
N GLY A 598 25.80 -13.49 -9.68
CA GLY A 598 25.83 -13.11 -11.10
C GLY A 598 24.57 -12.37 -11.60
N GLU A 599 23.59 -12.12 -10.73
CA GLU A 599 22.40 -11.33 -11.05
C GLU A 599 22.62 -9.83 -10.76
N PRO A 600 22.03 -8.91 -11.54
CA PRO A 600 22.12 -7.48 -11.28
C PRO A 600 21.53 -7.10 -9.91
N TRP A 601 22.24 -6.25 -9.18
CA TRP A 601 21.79 -5.73 -7.88
C TRP A 601 22.02 -4.22 -7.77
N LYS A 602 21.28 -3.56 -6.87
CA LYS A 602 21.39 -2.13 -6.58
C LYS A 602 21.73 -1.89 -5.11
N LEU A 603 22.48 -0.84 -4.83
CA LEU A 603 22.72 -0.41 -3.45
C LEU A 603 21.48 0.34 -2.93
N ASN A 604 21.13 0.12 -1.66
CA ASN A 604 20.06 0.80 -0.94
C ASN A 604 20.61 1.36 0.38
N PRO A 605 21.33 2.50 0.33
CA PRO A 605 22.08 3.00 1.47
C PRO A 605 21.19 3.31 2.68
N GLY A 606 21.59 2.84 3.87
CA GLY A 606 20.93 3.18 5.13
C GLY A 606 19.63 2.45 5.44
N ASP A 607 19.23 1.47 4.62
CA ASP A 607 17.98 0.71 4.80
C ASP A 607 18.20 -0.68 5.43
N GLY A 608 19.41 -0.99 5.91
CA GLY A 608 19.70 -2.19 6.69
C GLY A 608 18.95 -2.19 8.03
N ALA A 609 18.73 -3.36 8.66
CA ALA A 609 18.13 -3.34 10.00
C ALA A 609 19.16 -2.95 11.06
N PHE A 610 18.69 -2.62 12.26
CA PHE A 610 19.55 -2.12 13.33
C PHE A 610 20.66 -3.09 13.78
N TYR A 611 20.56 -4.40 13.46
CA TYR A 611 21.49 -5.44 13.88
C TYR A 611 22.38 -6.04 12.77
N GLY A 612 22.20 -5.62 11.50
CA GLY A 612 23.06 -6.05 10.41
C GLY A 612 22.51 -5.77 9.01
N PRO A 613 23.35 -5.89 7.97
CA PRO A 613 22.98 -5.62 6.59
C PRO A 613 22.11 -6.76 6.03
N LYS A 614 21.33 -6.45 4.98
CA LYS A 614 20.38 -7.39 4.38
C LYS A 614 20.35 -7.29 2.86
N ILE A 615 20.01 -8.41 2.23
CA ILE A 615 19.63 -8.49 0.83
C ILE A 615 18.11 -8.47 0.77
N ASP A 616 17.55 -7.38 0.26
CA ASP A 616 16.11 -7.25 0.02
C ASP A 616 15.81 -7.72 -1.40
N ILE A 617 14.86 -8.65 -1.52
CA ILE A 617 14.44 -9.19 -2.80
C ILE A 617 13.04 -8.69 -3.12
N LYS A 618 12.96 -7.90 -4.19
CA LYS A 618 11.71 -7.32 -4.69
C LYS A 618 11.23 -8.11 -5.90
N ILE A 619 10.00 -8.62 -5.85
CA ILE A 619 9.34 -9.26 -6.99
C ILE A 619 8.37 -8.29 -7.65
N ARG A 620 8.33 -8.32 -8.98
CA ARG A 620 7.35 -7.54 -9.75
C ARG A 620 6.10 -8.39 -9.96
N ASP A 621 4.95 -7.91 -9.52
CA ASP A 621 3.67 -8.57 -9.80
C ASP A 621 3.21 -8.31 -11.25
N ALA A 622 2.17 -9.02 -11.70
CA ALA A 622 1.64 -8.89 -13.06
C ALA A 622 1.03 -7.52 -13.38
N ILE A 623 0.87 -6.65 -12.38
CA ILE A 623 0.38 -5.27 -12.53
C ILE A 623 1.47 -4.26 -12.19
N GLY A 624 2.73 -4.68 -12.36
CA GLY A 624 3.90 -3.82 -12.37
C GLY A 624 4.39 -3.33 -11.00
N ARG A 625 3.77 -3.73 -9.88
CA ARG A 625 4.16 -3.29 -8.54
C ARG A 625 5.28 -4.16 -7.99
N TYR A 626 6.19 -3.55 -7.26
CA TYR A 626 7.25 -4.28 -6.56
C TYR A 626 6.83 -4.62 -5.13
N HIS A 627 6.91 -5.90 -4.77
CA HIS A 627 6.69 -6.37 -3.42
C HIS A 627 7.99 -6.93 -2.86
N GLN A 628 8.41 -6.43 -1.69
CA GLN A 628 9.46 -7.10 -0.92
C GLN A 628 8.87 -8.34 -0.25
N CYS A 629 9.36 -9.52 -0.64
CA CYS A 629 8.87 -10.81 -0.14
C CYS A 629 9.98 -11.58 0.56
N ALA A 630 11.02 -11.96 -0.18
CA ALA A 630 12.19 -12.59 0.39
C ALA A 630 13.14 -11.56 1.02
N THR A 631 13.84 -12.01 2.04
CA THR A 631 14.92 -11.24 2.69
C THR A 631 15.93 -12.23 3.22
N ILE A 632 17.21 -11.92 3.05
CA ILE A 632 18.31 -12.65 3.68
C ILE A 632 19.15 -11.63 4.44
N GLN A 633 19.31 -11.83 5.74
CA GLN A 633 19.86 -10.83 6.62
C GLN A 633 20.89 -11.43 7.58
N LEU A 634 21.98 -10.70 7.79
CA LEU A 634 22.99 -11.06 8.78
C LEU A 634 22.68 -10.40 10.13
N ASP A 635 22.91 -11.14 11.20
CA ASP A 635 22.78 -10.65 12.57
C ASP A 635 23.96 -11.11 13.43
N PHE A 636 24.69 -10.12 13.93
CA PHE A 636 25.83 -10.28 14.83
C PHE A 636 25.48 -9.90 16.28
N GLN A 637 24.32 -9.29 16.50
CA GLN A 637 23.88 -8.73 17.78
C GLN A 637 23.14 -9.74 18.64
N LEU A 638 22.18 -10.49 18.08
CA LEU A 638 21.44 -11.49 18.86
C LEU A 638 22.37 -12.53 19.51
N PRO A 639 23.41 -13.07 18.84
CA PRO A 639 24.40 -13.93 19.49
C PRO A 639 25.07 -13.30 20.72
N ILE A 640 25.38 -12.00 20.67
CA ILE A 640 25.98 -11.28 21.80
C ILE A 640 24.96 -11.12 22.93
N ARG A 641 23.76 -10.63 22.60
CA ARG A 641 22.71 -10.30 23.57
C ARG A 641 22.16 -11.51 24.31
N PHE A 642 22.08 -12.66 23.65
CA PHE A 642 21.71 -13.95 24.25
C PHE A 642 22.90 -14.74 24.81
N ASN A 643 24.11 -14.17 24.73
CA ASN A 643 25.35 -14.85 25.09
C ASN A 643 25.50 -16.25 24.45
N LEU A 644 25.16 -16.37 23.16
CA LEU A 644 25.29 -17.62 22.43
C LEU A 644 26.77 -17.91 22.15
N THR A 645 27.22 -19.12 22.49
CA THR A 645 28.57 -19.60 22.19
C THR A 645 28.58 -21.05 21.70
N PHE A 646 29.67 -21.47 21.07
CA PHE A 646 29.95 -22.85 20.70
C PHE A 646 31.41 -23.21 20.96
N MET A 647 31.68 -24.50 21.15
CA MET A 647 33.03 -25.05 21.27
C MET A 647 33.75 -25.00 19.92
N GLY A 648 34.77 -24.16 19.81
CA GLY A 648 35.63 -23.99 18.65
C GLY A 648 36.54 -25.20 18.37
N LYS A 649 37.24 -25.18 17.23
CA LYS A 649 38.20 -26.23 16.84
C LYS A 649 39.34 -26.38 17.84
N ASP A 650 39.74 -25.27 18.45
CA ASP A 650 40.87 -25.18 19.37
C ASP A 650 40.47 -25.47 20.84
N GLY A 651 39.21 -25.84 21.08
CA GLY A 651 38.67 -26.10 22.42
C GLY A 651 38.18 -24.85 23.16
N ASP A 652 38.31 -23.65 22.57
CA ASP A 652 37.74 -22.40 23.09
C ASP A 652 36.21 -22.41 23.04
N ASP A 653 35.56 -22.13 24.16
CA ASP A 653 34.10 -22.11 24.32
C ASP A 653 33.48 -20.71 24.20
N LYS A 654 34.29 -19.70 23.89
CA LYS A 654 33.87 -18.29 23.75
C LYS A 654 33.51 -17.89 22.33
N ALA A 655 33.74 -18.75 21.34
CA ALA A 655 33.40 -18.47 19.96
C ALA A 655 31.89 -18.28 19.80
N ARG A 656 31.48 -17.23 19.08
CA ARG A 656 30.06 -16.88 18.87
C ARG A 656 29.62 -17.21 17.44
N PRO A 657 28.41 -17.77 17.25
CA PRO A 657 27.87 -17.95 15.92
C PRO A 657 27.42 -16.61 15.33
N VAL A 658 27.26 -16.57 14.02
CA VAL A 658 26.50 -15.55 13.28
C VAL A 658 25.16 -16.13 12.89
N ILE A 659 24.11 -15.32 12.94
CA ILE A 659 22.77 -15.73 12.52
C ILE A 659 22.49 -15.16 11.14
N ILE A 660 22.04 -16.03 10.22
CA ILE A 660 21.43 -15.63 8.96
C ILE A 660 19.93 -15.82 9.10
N HIS A 661 19.19 -14.71 9.12
CA HIS A 661 17.73 -14.70 9.06
C HIS A 661 17.31 -14.79 7.61
N ARG A 662 16.36 -15.66 7.29
CA ARG A 662 15.85 -15.74 5.93
C ARG A 662 14.38 -16.08 5.86
N ALA A 663 13.74 -15.53 4.84
CA ALA A 663 12.45 -15.95 4.32
C ALA A 663 12.52 -15.90 2.79
N ILE A 664 11.92 -16.89 2.11
CA ILE A 664 11.92 -17.01 0.64
C ILE A 664 10.55 -16.62 0.08
N LEU A 665 9.47 -17.15 0.65
CA LEU A 665 8.11 -16.67 0.35
C LEU A 665 7.85 -15.32 1.03
N GLY A 666 8.39 -15.11 2.22
CA GLY A 666 7.91 -14.07 3.13
C GLY A 666 6.73 -14.61 3.94
N SER A 667 5.67 -13.84 4.13
CA SER A 667 4.45 -14.41 4.71
C SER A 667 3.67 -15.21 3.66
N VAL A 668 3.14 -16.36 4.05
CA VAL A 668 2.32 -17.21 3.18
C VAL A 668 1.08 -16.42 2.73
N GLU A 669 0.49 -15.62 3.62
CA GLU A 669 -0.63 -14.73 3.30
C GLU A 669 -0.28 -13.78 2.15
N ARG A 670 0.83 -13.05 2.26
CA ARG A 670 1.25 -12.09 1.23
C ARG A 670 1.56 -12.80 -0.08
N MET A 671 2.22 -13.96 -0.02
CA MET A 671 2.52 -14.76 -1.21
C MET A 671 1.23 -15.24 -1.90
N VAL A 672 0.20 -15.68 -1.16
CA VAL A 672 -1.10 -16.02 -1.74
C VAL A 672 -1.72 -14.82 -2.45
N ALA A 673 -1.66 -13.62 -1.86
CA ALA A 673 -2.14 -12.39 -2.51
C ALA A 673 -1.43 -12.16 -3.85
N ILE A 674 -0.10 -12.19 -3.86
CA ILE A 674 0.72 -11.91 -5.04
C ILE A 674 0.49 -12.96 -6.13
N LEU A 675 0.43 -14.25 -5.77
CA LEU A 675 0.15 -15.31 -6.73
C LEU A 675 -1.27 -15.21 -7.30
N THR A 676 -2.25 -14.84 -6.48
CA THR A 676 -3.63 -14.61 -6.93
C THR A 676 -3.66 -13.53 -8.02
N GLU A 677 -2.97 -12.40 -7.79
CA GLU A 677 -2.89 -11.27 -8.72
C GLU A 677 -2.06 -11.61 -9.97
N ASN A 678 -0.95 -12.31 -9.78
CA ASN A 678 -0.05 -12.72 -10.86
C ASN A 678 -0.76 -13.62 -11.87
N TYR A 679 -1.42 -14.66 -11.36
CA TYR A 679 -2.17 -15.60 -12.20
C TYR A 679 -3.58 -15.11 -12.55
N ALA A 680 -4.02 -13.95 -12.07
CA ALA A 680 -5.39 -13.47 -12.24
C ALA A 680 -6.44 -14.53 -11.82
N GLY A 681 -6.16 -15.28 -10.76
CA GLY A 681 -6.99 -16.39 -10.27
C GLY A 681 -6.95 -17.67 -11.13
N LYS A 682 -6.15 -17.70 -12.19
CA LYS A 682 -5.91 -18.89 -13.04
C LYS A 682 -4.75 -19.72 -12.51
N TRP A 683 -4.94 -20.37 -11.37
CA TRP A 683 -3.90 -21.14 -10.69
C TRP A 683 -3.29 -22.25 -11.57
N PRO A 684 -1.96 -22.48 -11.49
CA PRO A 684 -1.32 -23.62 -12.13
C PRO A 684 -1.81 -24.92 -11.47
N LEU A 685 -1.84 -26.02 -12.23
CA LEU A 685 -2.46 -27.28 -11.79
C LEU A 685 -2.02 -27.70 -10.38
N TRP A 686 -0.73 -27.66 -10.07
CA TRP A 686 -0.22 -28.12 -8.78
C TRP A 686 -0.68 -27.30 -7.57
N LEU A 687 -1.01 -26.02 -7.78
CA LEU A 687 -1.44 -25.08 -6.74
C LEU A 687 -2.96 -24.84 -6.75
N SER A 688 -3.64 -25.20 -7.83
CA SER A 688 -5.06 -24.93 -8.01
C SER A 688 -5.92 -25.72 -7.04
N PRO A 689 -6.85 -25.08 -6.31
CA PRO A 689 -7.83 -25.79 -5.50
C PRO A 689 -8.94 -26.44 -6.35
N CYS A 690 -9.02 -26.14 -7.64
CA CYS A 690 -10.01 -26.68 -8.58
C CYS A 690 -9.28 -27.36 -9.74
N GLN A 691 -8.76 -28.57 -9.53
CA GLN A 691 -7.93 -29.25 -10.53
C GLN A 691 -8.79 -29.94 -11.59
N VAL A 692 -9.78 -30.74 -11.17
CA VAL A 692 -10.55 -31.60 -12.07
C VAL A 692 -12.07 -31.48 -11.79
N MET A 693 -12.85 -31.24 -12.85
CA MET A 693 -14.32 -31.28 -12.78
C MET A 693 -14.87 -32.40 -13.67
N LEU A 694 -15.63 -33.32 -13.10
CA LEU A 694 -16.34 -34.38 -13.82
C LEU A 694 -17.75 -33.90 -14.19
N VAL A 695 -18.09 -33.98 -15.47
CA VAL A 695 -19.40 -33.57 -15.99
C VAL A 695 -20.08 -34.74 -16.70
N PRO A 696 -21.05 -35.43 -16.08
CA PRO A 696 -21.83 -36.46 -16.76
C PRO A 696 -22.78 -35.85 -17.79
N VAL A 697 -22.90 -36.51 -18.96
CA VAL A 697 -23.80 -36.09 -20.04
C VAL A 697 -25.28 -36.30 -19.66
N ASN A 698 -25.58 -37.36 -18.91
CA ASN A 698 -26.92 -37.72 -18.45
C ASN A 698 -26.86 -38.40 -17.07
N SER A 699 -28.02 -38.59 -16.44
CA SER A 699 -28.14 -39.21 -15.11
C SER A 699 -27.60 -40.65 -15.04
N PHE A 700 -27.64 -41.40 -16.13
CA PHE A 700 -27.13 -42.77 -16.20
C PHE A 700 -25.58 -42.87 -16.08
N CYS A 701 -24.89 -41.74 -16.22
CA CYS A 701 -23.44 -41.64 -16.14
C CYS A 701 -22.94 -41.10 -14.79
N GLU A 702 -23.83 -40.73 -13.85
CA GLU A 702 -23.44 -40.13 -12.57
C GLU A 702 -22.58 -41.05 -11.71
N ASP A 703 -22.93 -42.34 -11.62
CA ASP A 703 -22.15 -43.30 -10.83
C ASP A 703 -20.74 -43.50 -11.41
N TYR A 704 -20.62 -43.43 -12.74
CA TYR A 704 -19.32 -43.45 -13.40
C TYR A 704 -18.53 -42.16 -13.13
N ALA A 705 -19.18 -40.99 -13.20
CA ALA A 705 -18.55 -39.72 -12.83
C ALA A 705 -18.04 -39.71 -11.39
N LYS A 706 -18.84 -40.21 -10.43
CA LYS A 706 -18.45 -40.36 -9.01
C LYS A 706 -17.29 -41.34 -8.86
N LYS A 707 -17.30 -42.47 -9.57
CA LYS A 707 -16.21 -43.45 -9.57
C LYS A 707 -14.90 -42.83 -10.06
N VAL A 708 -14.93 -42.14 -11.20
CA VAL A 708 -13.74 -41.48 -11.76
C VAL A 708 -13.27 -40.35 -10.86
N CYS A 709 -14.19 -39.52 -10.34
CA CYS A 709 -13.87 -38.47 -9.36
C CYS A 709 -13.11 -39.05 -8.15
N LYS A 710 -13.60 -40.16 -7.57
CA LYS A 710 -12.93 -40.86 -6.48
C LYS A 710 -11.52 -41.34 -6.86
N GLN A 711 -11.32 -41.85 -8.08
CA GLN A 711 -9.98 -42.25 -8.55
C GLN A 711 -9.00 -41.07 -8.58
N PHE A 712 -9.44 -39.88 -9.00
CA PHE A 712 -8.61 -38.67 -8.95
C PHE A 712 -8.34 -38.22 -7.51
N THR A 713 -9.35 -38.25 -6.63
CA THR A 713 -9.16 -37.92 -5.20
C THR A 713 -8.20 -38.88 -4.51
N ASP A 714 -8.33 -40.19 -4.74
CA ASP A 714 -7.46 -41.22 -4.17
C ASP A 714 -6.00 -41.08 -4.68
N ALA A 715 -5.80 -40.46 -5.85
CA ALA A 715 -4.49 -40.09 -6.40
C ALA A 715 -3.98 -38.71 -5.93
N GLY A 716 -4.70 -38.04 -5.03
CA GLY A 716 -4.29 -36.77 -4.43
C GLY A 716 -4.65 -35.52 -5.25
N PHE A 717 -5.64 -35.60 -6.16
CA PHE A 717 -6.19 -34.42 -6.84
C PHE A 717 -7.43 -33.88 -6.15
N THR A 718 -7.66 -32.57 -6.25
CA THR A 718 -8.98 -31.98 -5.98
C THR A 718 -9.88 -32.23 -7.19
N ALA A 719 -10.87 -33.09 -7.00
CA ALA A 719 -11.81 -33.48 -8.03
C ALA A 719 -13.24 -33.30 -7.54
N ASP A 720 -14.07 -32.68 -8.38
CA ASP A 720 -15.48 -32.44 -8.12
C ASP A 720 -16.32 -33.06 -9.24
N ALA A 721 -17.61 -33.31 -8.99
CA ALA A 721 -18.55 -33.81 -10.00
C ALA A 721 -19.82 -32.95 -10.02
N ASP A 722 -20.16 -32.40 -11.20
CA ASP A 722 -21.39 -31.60 -11.39
C ASP A 722 -22.58 -32.50 -11.75
N LEU A 723 -23.32 -32.90 -10.72
CA LEU A 723 -24.49 -33.76 -10.81
C LEU A 723 -25.82 -32.98 -10.92
N ASP A 724 -25.81 -31.67 -11.19
CA ASP A 724 -27.04 -30.88 -11.24
C ASP A 724 -27.91 -31.27 -12.45
N LEU A 725 -29.01 -31.97 -12.21
CA LEU A 725 -29.94 -32.41 -13.25
C LEU A 725 -30.70 -31.25 -13.92
N GLY A 726 -30.79 -30.09 -13.29
CA GLY A 726 -31.46 -28.90 -13.82
C GLY A 726 -30.62 -28.10 -14.82
N CYS A 727 -29.38 -28.50 -15.08
CA CYS A 727 -28.41 -27.74 -15.85
C CYS A 727 -28.01 -28.48 -17.14
N LEU A 728 -28.13 -27.80 -18.29
CA LEU A 728 -27.67 -28.34 -19.58
C LEU A 728 -26.15 -28.57 -19.57
N LEU A 729 -25.67 -29.60 -20.27
CA LEU A 729 -24.24 -29.96 -20.36
C LEU A 729 -23.32 -28.75 -20.64
N ASN A 730 -23.65 -27.95 -21.66
CA ASN A 730 -22.84 -26.77 -22.01
C ASN A 730 -22.80 -25.71 -20.91
N LYS A 731 -23.88 -25.59 -20.12
CA LYS A 731 -23.93 -24.67 -18.98
C LYS A 731 -23.07 -25.21 -17.82
N LYS A 732 -23.07 -26.52 -17.55
CA LYS A 732 -22.15 -27.15 -16.58
C LYS A 732 -20.69 -26.93 -16.95
N ILE A 733 -20.34 -27.19 -18.21
CA ILE A 733 -18.99 -26.93 -18.73
C ILE A 733 -18.62 -25.46 -18.53
N ARG A 734 -19.50 -24.52 -18.93
CA ARG A 734 -19.26 -23.09 -18.75
C ARG A 734 -19.10 -22.70 -17.27
N ASN A 735 -19.89 -23.26 -16.37
CA ASN A 735 -19.76 -23.01 -14.94
C ASN A 735 -18.40 -23.47 -14.41
N ALA A 736 -17.94 -24.66 -14.83
CA ALA A 736 -16.62 -25.17 -14.47
C ALA A 736 -15.48 -24.29 -15.01
N GLN A 737 -15.63 -23.76 -16.23
CA GLN A 737 -14.67 -22.80 -16.80
C GLN A 737 -14.65 -21.49 -16.02
N LEU A 738 -15.82 -20.95 -15.65
CA LEU A 738 -15.92 -19.73 -14.85
C LEU A 738 -15.33 -19.92 -13.45
N ALA A 739 -15.53 -21.08 -12.85
CA ALA A 739 -14.91 -21.50 -11.59
C ALA A 739 -13.41 -21.84 -11.72
N GLN A 740 -12.83 -21.68 -12.91
CA GLN A 740 -11.41 -21.85 -13.22
C GLN A 740 -10.85 -23.27 -12.99
N TYR A 741 -11.66 -24.32 -13.19
CA TYR A 741 -11.12 -25.69 -13.16
C TYR A 741 -10.07 -25.89 -14.25
N ASN A 742 -8.90 -26.46 -13.91
CA ASN A 742 -7.83 -26.69 -14.89
C ASN A 742 -8.29 -27.66 -15.99
N PHE A 743 -8.90 -28.78 -15.59
CA PHE A 743 -9.40 -29.81 -16.50
C PHE A 743 -10.87 -30.13 -16.24
N ILE A 744 -11.65 -30.22 -17.32
CA ILE A 744 -13.07 -30.57 -17.32
C ILE A 744 -13.20 -31.88 -18.09
N LEU A 745 -13.60 -32.94 -17.39
CA LEU A 745 -13.70 -34.30 -17.89
C LEU A 745 -15.18 -34.63 -18.12
N VAL A 746 -15.59 -34.72 -19.38
CA VAL A 746 -16.97 -35.05 -19.75
C VAL A 746 -17.10 -36.58 -19.87
N VAL A 747 -18.16 -37.15 -19.28
CA VAL A 747 -18.41 -38.59 -19.33
C VAL A 747 -19.83 -38.90 -19.81
N GLY A 748 -19.93 -39.63 -20.92
CA GLY A 748 -21.16 -40.21 -21.44
C GLY A 748 -21.14 -41.74 -21.39
N GLU A 749 -22.11 -42.35 -22.07
CA GLU A 749 -22.25 -43.81 -22.12
C GLU A 749 -21.06 -44.48 -22.82
N LYS A 750 -20.56 -43.84 -23.89
CA LYS A 750 -19.37 -44.31 -24.62
C LYS A 750 -18.13 -44.33 -23.72
N GLU A 751 -17.89 -43.22 -23.01
CA GLU A 751 -16.78 -43.10 -22.07
C GLU A 751 -16.88 -44.11 -20.93
N LYS A 752 -18.10 -44.34 -20.42
CA LYS A 752 -18.37 -45.36 -19.39
C LYS A 752 -18.06 -46.78 -19.88
N MET A 753 -18.45 -47.13 -21.11
CA MET A 753 -18.19 -48.46 -21.69
C MET A 753 -16.69 -48.73 -21.87
N ASN A 754 -15.93 -47.70 -22.24
CA ASN A 754 -14.49 -47.81 -22.53
C ASN A 754 -13.59 -47.48 -21.34
N ASN A 755 -14.14 -47.15 -20.17
CA ASN A 755 -13.40 -46.64 -19.01
C ASN A 755 -12.48 -45.45 -19.38
N CYS A 756 -13.03 -44.52 -20.16
CA CYS A 756 -12.39 -43.31 -20.69
C CYS A 756 -13.06 -42.03 -20.18
N VAL A 757 -12.50 -40.86 -20.53
CA VAL A 757 -13.06 -39.52 -20.32
C VAL A 757 -12.81 -38.66 -21.55
N ASN A 758 -13.71 -37.73 -21.85
CA ASN A 758 -13.46 -36.68 -22.84
C ASN A 758 -12.81 -35.47 -22.14
N VAL A 759 -11.55 -35.18 -22.47
CA VAL A 759 -10.75 -34.18 -21.75
C VAL A 759 -10.86 -32.81 -22.40
N ARG A 760 -11.12 -31.80 -21.58
CA ARG A 760 -11.13 -30.38 -21.96
C ARG A 760 -10.32 -29.57 -20.97
N THR A 761 -9.65 -28.53 -21.44
CA THR A 761 -8.96 -27.57 -20.57
C THR A 761 -9.89 -26.42 -20.17
N ARG A 762 -9.48 -25.63 -19.17
CA ARG A 762 -10.14 -24.40 -18.73
C ARG A 762 -10.52 -23.44 -19.86
N ASP A 763 -9.65 -23.27 -20.86
CA ASP A 763 -9.87 -22.39 -22.01
C ASP A 763 -10.59 -23.10 -23.18
N ASN A 764 -11.27 -24.22 -22.89
CA ASN A 764 -12.08 -25.03 -23.82
C ASN A 764 -11.31 -25.71 -24.96
N LYS A 765 -10.00 -25.94 -24.81
CA LYS A 765 -9.27 -26.80 -25.75
C LYS A 765 -9.69 -28.26 -25.53
N VAL A 766 -10.17 -28.92 -26.57
CA VAL A 766 -10.67 -30.31 -26.50
C VAL A 766 -9.55 -31.26 -26.93
N HIS A 767 -9.17 -32.18 -26.05
CA HIS A 767 -8.14 -33.20 -26.31
C HIS A 767 -8.73 -34.56 -26.70
N GLY A 768 -10.06 -34.70 -26.67
CA GLY A 768 -10.76 -35.90 -27.11
C GLY A 768 -10.91 -36.96 -26.01
N GLU A 769 -11.28 -38.17 -26.42
CA GLU A 769 -11.48 -39.33 -25.54
C GLU A 769 -10.14 -39.99 -25.22
N LEU A 770 -9.81 -40.10 -23.92
CA LEU A 770 -8.60 -40.75 -23.43
C LEU A 770 -8.93 -41.71 -22.27
N PRO A 771 -8.18 -42.82 -22.11
CA PRO A 771 -8.32 -43.70 -20.96
C PRO A 771 -8.09 -42.96 -19.63
N VAL A 772 -8.89 -43.26 -18.61
CA VAL A 772 -8.78 -42.58 -17.30
C VAL A 772 -7.38 -42.74 -16.69
N SER A 773 -6.76 -43.91 -16.84
CA SER A 773 -5.41 -44.20 -16.36
C SER A 773 -4.34 -43.34 -17.03
N GLU A 774 -4.50 -43.08 -18.33
CA GLU A 774 -3.57 -42.24 -19.09
C GLU A 774 -3.66 -40.78 -18.63
N VAL A 775 -4.88 -40.24 -18.52
CA VAL A 775 -5.11 -38.87 -18.05
C VAL A 775 -4.54 -38.69 -16.64
N LEU A 776 -4.81 -39.63 -15.73
CA LEU A 776 -4.31 -39.58 -14.37
C LEU A 776 -2.77 -39.56 -14.32
N THR A 777 -2.12 -40.39 -15.14
CA THR A 777 -0.66 -40.43 -15.24
C THR A 777 -0.08 -39.12 -15.76
N ARG A 778 -0.65 -38.56 -16.83
CA ARG A 778 -0.22 -37.27 -17.40
C ARG A 778 -0.38 -36.13 -16.41
N LEU A 779 -1.54 -36.00 -15.76
CA LEU A 779 -1.78 -34.94 -14.77
C LEU A 779 -0.87 -35.09 -13.56
N THR A 780 -0.53 -36.32 -13.17
CA THR A 780 0.40 -36.58 -12.05
C THR A 780 1.79 -36.07 -12.38
N LEU A 781 2.29 -36.33 -13.59
CA LEU A 781 3.58 -35.81 -14.06
C LEU A 781 3.60 -34.28 -14.12
N LEU A 782 2.53 -33.66 -14.64
CA LEU A 782 2.38 -32.21 -14.71
C LEU A 782 2.33 -31.56 -13.32
N LYS A 783 1.64 -32.20 -12.36
CA LYS A 783 1.59 -31.76 -10.96
C LYS A 783 2.96 -31.88 -10.29
N GLN A 784 3.64 -33.02 -10.43
CA GLN A 784 4.95 -33.29 -9.81
C GLN A 784 6.06 -32.40 -10.37
N SER A 785 6.05 -32.12 -11.67
CA SER A 785 6.97 -31.17 -12.31
C SER A 785 6.65 -29.71 -11.98
N ARG A 786 5.57 -29.45 -11.22
CA ARG A 786 5.07 -28.11 -10.89
C ARG A 786 4.90 -27.25 -12.14
N CYS A 787 4.41 -27.86 -13.23
CA CYS A 787 4.27 -27.21 -14.52
C CYS A 787 3.35 -25.98 -14.42
N ARG A 788 3.82 -24.84 -14.94
CA ARG A 788 3.09 -23.58 -14.93
C ARG A 788 1.89 -23.58 -15.89
N ASN A 789 2.06 -24.20 -17.06
CA ASN A 789 1.09 -24.20 -18.15
C ASN A 789 0.59 -25.63 -18.44
N ALA A 790 0.13 -26.34 -17.41
CA ALA A 790 -0.26 -27.74 -17.53
C ALA A 790 -1.34 -27.96 -18.61
N GLU A 791 -2.25 -27.02 -18.80
CA GLU A 791 -3.30 -27.06 -19.82
C GLU A 791 -2.76 -26.93 -21.26
N GLU A 792 -1.63 -26.27 -21.46
CA GLU A 792 -1.00 -26.13 -22.79
C GLU A 792 -0.18 -27.37 -23.15
N GLU A 793 0.52 -27.93 -22.16
CA GLU A 793 1.44 -29.08 -22.26
C GLU A 793 0.74 -30.46 -22.24
N PHE A 794 -0.55 -30.51 -21.88
CA PHE A 794 -1.35 -31.75 -21.84
C PHE A 794 -1.55 -32.38 -23.22
#